data_AF-A0A2U3E1C2-F1
#
_entry.id   AF-A0A2U3E1C2-F1
#
_cell.length_a   1.000
_cell.length_b   1.000
_cell.length_c   1.000
_cell.angle_alpha   90.00
_cell.angle_beta   90.00
_cell.angle_gamma   90.00
#
_symmetry.space_group_name_H-M   'P 1'
#
loop_
_entity.id
_entity.type
_entity.pdbx_description
1 polymer ?
#
loop_
_entity_poly.entity_id
_entity_poly.type
_entity_poly.pdbx_seq_one_letter_code
_entity_poly.pdbx_strand_id
1 'polypeptide(L)'
;MATFARIADDETPSISVDARAIVADVDDNIYGGFTEHIGRCIYGGIYDPGNALADENGFRKDVIEALQELRIPVVRYPGGNFVATYHWLDGVGPKADRPKRPELAWDGMESNQFGTDEFLKWCEVVGTEPYFCLNFGTGTLDEGNMVAKSPTMSAPPTPRQVLAASDARQVKYWALGNEVWGPWQVEQMTKEDYAKKAYQWAKAIKLLDPSVKLILCGETGYSSWDFHVIKECIKLDLHGLGGSTTVGLIDMHSIHIYTASSDHAKNATAPRAAERAIEITAGLIDLARAENHVPPTIPRQKICFDEWNVWDPVRAPGEQGAEERYTLSDALAVGVWLNVFVRQAKHVGMANIAQSVNVISPLMTTSKGVVKQTTWWPLLLFSKYMRGRTVAVNVRSGEYQGDTEPAWIRGTMDTPWLDVSAVLDNGVVNLAVVNVHEQRDFVTELAGVEASGKVEVYAVTGPGVDAVNTEEKQEVGISESTWDGQGNPSPAKRHTAFETTRTPGDQSHMLSGACFSLPPSCSSTCADLVFFTPAVYASARDALRGGKYGTLGSPAAFKESAFYLWFKTINHHFIEIESTRTPVPQLVPQASGLVLELGPGMGNQLRRFDKAKVTRVVGVESNAHFAPDILLQVKEQGLEDVYELLTCSVDDSNALERHGIVAGSLDTVLSIQVLCSVPHPEATLKELYRLLKPGGKLIFWEHHRSSDWVTVVMQYLWNPIWSQFIGCHMTRDIPAAIATAGEWENLDSIDGDKRTWALMPRAWGVLIKPSAPA
;
A
#
# COMPACT_ATOMS: atom_id res chain seq x y z
N MET A 1 -9.19 -11.94 13.35
CA MET A 1 -8.29 -13.12 13.33
C MET A 1 -9.10 -14.32 12.86
N ALA A 2 -8.49 -15.25 12.13
CA ALA A 2 -9.15 -16.51 11.85
C ALA A 2 -9.34 -17.29 13.15
N THR A 3 -10.53 -17.80 13.38
CA THR A 3 -10.83 -18.68 14.51
C THR A 3 -11.01 -20.09 14.00
N PHE A 4 -10.61 -21.07 14.79
CA PHE A 4 -10.74 -22.48 14.44
C PHE A 4 -11.66 -23.19 15.44
N ALA A 5 -12.53 -24.04 14.94
CA ALA A 5 -13.31 -24.96 15.76
C ALA A 5 -13.18 -26.37 15.18
N ARG A 6 -12.51 -27.24 15.93
CA ARG A 6 -12.27 -28.63 15.53
C ARG A 6 -13.59 -29.42 15.46
N ILE A 7 -13.76 -30.14 14.37
CA ILE A 7 -14.81 -31.16 14.17
C ILE A 7 -14.17 -32.53 13.92
N ALA A 8 -14.97 -33.60 13.88
CA ALA A 8 -14.45 -34.91 13.50
C ALA A 8 -14.06 -34.94 12.00
N ASP A 9 -13.08 -35.77 11.63
CA ASP A 9 -12.54 -35.85 10.26
C ASP A 9 -13.57 -36.36 9.22
N ASP A 10 -14.68 -36.96 9.66
CA ASP A 10 -15.80 -37.42 8.84
C ASP A 10 -16.94 -36.40 8.73
N GLU A 11 -16.95 -35.34 9.54
CA GLU A 11 -17.87 -34.22 9.42
C GLU A 11 -17.50 -33.31 8.23
N THR A 12 -18.49 -32.62 7.66
CA THR A 12 -18.28 -31.67 6.56
C THR A 12 -17.65 -30.37 7.08
N PRO A 13 -16.48 -29.95 6.57
CA PRO A 13 -15.89 -28.67 6.93
C PRO A 13 -16.74 -27.47 6.51
N SER A 14 -16.60 -26.35 7.21
CA SER A 14 -17.24 -25.09 6.83
C SER A 14 -16.31 -23.90 7.05
N ILE A 15 -16.37 -22.91 6.16
CA ILE A 15 -15.69 -21.62 6.28
C ILE A 15 -16.77 -20.54 6.36
N SER A 16 -16.72 -19.71 7.40
CA SER A 16 -17.57 -18.52 7.53
C SER A 16 -16.72 -17.26 7.46
N VAL A 17 -17.05 -16.35 6.56
CA VAL A 17 -16.35 -15.06 6.40
C VAL A 17 -17.29 -13.93 6.82
N ASP A 18 -16.85 -13.04 7.71
CA ASP A 18 -17.58 -11.80 8.00
C ASP A 18 -16.84 -10.61 7.39
N ALA A 19 -17.28 -10.21 6.20
CA ALA A 19 -16.68 -9.11 5.43
C ALA A 19 -16.76 -7.75 6.15
N ARG A 20 -17.65 -7.59 7.14
CA ARG A 20 -17.79 -6.36 7.93
C ARG A 20 -16.85 -6.33 9.12
N ALA A 21 -16.39 -7.50 9.57
CA ALA A 21 -15.45 -7.63 10.69
C ALA A 21 -14.01 -7.42 10.22
N ILE A 22 -13.69 -6.18 9.85
CA ILE A 22 -12.34 -5.74 9.47
C ILE A 22 -11.40 -5.87 10.66
N VAL A 23 -10.26 -6.54 10.46
CA VAL A 23 -9.24 -6.79 11.49
C VAL A 23 -8.13 -5.75 11.41
N ALA A 24 -7.55 -5.55 10.23
CA ALA A 24 -6.46 -4.59 9.97
C ALA A 24 -6.27 -4.38 8.46
N ASP A 25 -5.62 -3.28 8.09
CA ASP A 25 -5.06 -3.11 6.74
C ASP A 25 -3.89 -4.08 6.55
N VAL A 26 -3.81 -4.69 5.37
CA VAL A 26 -2.68 -5.51 4.94
C VAL A 26 -1.62 -4.57 4.35
N ASP A 27 -0.45 -4.50 4.98
CA ASP A 27 0.67 -3.75 4.42
C ASP A 27 1.21 -4.51 3.21
N ASP A 28 1.24 -3.86 2.05
CA ASP A 28 1.69 -4.48 0.81
C ASP A 28 3.13 -5.04 0.94
N ASN A 29 3.96 -4.46 1.82
CA ASN A 29 5.33 -4.91 2.07
C ASN A 29 5.44 -6.33 2.62
N ILE A 30 4.35 -7.02 2.97
CA ILE A 30 4.39 -8.46 3.27
C ILE A 30 4.72 -9.33 2.04
N TYR A 31 4.68 -8.75 0.84
CA TYR A 31 5.07 -9.40 -0.41
C TYR A 31 6.46 -8.97 -0.89
N GLY A 32 7.32 -8.51 0.02
CA GLY A 32 8.67 -8.06 -0.29
C GLY A 32 9.61 -9.19 -0.72
N GLY A 33 10.71 -8.80 -1.36
CA GLY A 33 11.79 -9.70 -1.77
C GLY A 33 13.06 -9.46 -0.98
N PHE A 34 13.98 -10.40 -1.10
CA PHE A 34 15.34 -10.29 -0.58
C PHE A 34 16.34 -10.70 -1.66
N THR A 35 17.42 -9.94 -1.78
CA THR A 35 18.58 -10.26 -2.61
C THR A 35 19.87 -10.11 -1.82
N GLU A 36 20.71 -11.13 -1.89
CA GLU A 36 22.03 -11.16 -1.26
C GLU A 36 23.11 -11.49 -2.28
N HIS A 37 24.31 -11.00 -2.03
CA HIS A 37 25.53 -11.44 -2.71
C HIS A 37 25.95 -12.86 -2.27
N ILE A 38 25.15 -13.84 -2.67
CA ILE A 38 25.35 -15.27 -2.46
C ILE A 38 24.97 -16.02 -3.75
N GLY A 39 25.74 -17.07 -4.06
CA GLY A 39 25.46 -17.96 -5.18
C GLY A 39 25.20 -17.22 -6.48
N ARG A 40 24.05 -17.51 -7.12
CA ARG A 40 23.61 -16.85 -8.36
C ARG A 40 22.45 -15.87 -8.16
N CYS A 41 22.23 -15.33 -6.95
CA CYS A 41 21.15 -14.34 -6.75
C CYS A 41 21.45 -13.05 -7.52
N ILE A 42 22.65 -12.50 -7.35
CA ILE A 42 23.11 -11.31 -8.09
C ILE A 42 23.67 -11.70 -9.45
N TYR A 43 24.83 -12.35 -9.46
CA TYR A 43 25.55 -12.71 -10.69
C TYR A 43 24.93 -13.95 -11.33
N GLY A 44 24.41 -13.80 -12.56
CA GLY A 44 23.65 -14.85 -13.25
C GLY A 44 22.16 -14.90 -12.85
N GLY A 45 21.75 -14.16 -11.82
CA GLY A 45 20.37 -13.97 -11.40
C GLY A 45 19.82 -12.65 -11.92
N ILE A 46 19.78 -11.61 -11.08
CA ILE A 46 19.29 -10.29 -11.50
C ILE A 46 20.24 -9.56 -12.45
N TYR A 47 21.54 -9.85 -12.41
CA TYR A 47 22.59 -9.19 -13.20
C TYR A 47 23.45 -10.21 -13.95
N ASP A 48 23.38 -10.17 -15.28
CA ASP A 48 24.08 -11.09 -16.18
C ASP A 48 24.39 -10.41 -17.53
N PRO A 49 25.35 -9.46 -17.57
CA PRO A 49 25.61 -8.62 -18.76
C PRO A 49 26.07 -9.39 -20.00
N GLY A 50 26.50 -10.65 -19.84
CA GLY A 50 26.85 -11.52 -20.96
C GLY A 50 25.65 -12.24 -21.61
N ASN A 51 24.47 -12.12 -21.02
CA ASN A 51 23.27 -12.85 -21.43
C ASN A 51 22.51 -12.12 -22.54
N ALA A 52 21.98 -12.87 -23.50
CA ALA A 52 21.13 -12.32 -24.57
C ALA A 52 19.82 -11.70 -24.06
N LEU A 53 19.40 -12.06 -22.84
CA LEU A 53 18.20 -11.54 -22.18
C LEU A 53 18.47 -10.33 -21.28
N ALA A 54 19.72 -9.87 -21.19
CA ALA A 54 20.07 -8.67 -20.44
C ALA A 54 19.70 -7.38 -21.19
N ASP A 55 19.41 -6.32 -20.44
CA ASP A 55 19.30 -4.94 -20.94
C ASP A 55 20.68 -4.27 -21.03
N GLU A 56 20.70 -2.99 -21.42
CA GLU A 56 21.94 -2.18 -21.51
C GLU A 56 22.65 -1.95 -20.17
N ASN A 57 21.95 -2.15 -19.04
CA ASN A 57 22.52 -2.05 -17.70
C ASN A 57 23.12 -3.39 -17.25
N GLY A 58 22.86 -4.48 -17.97
CA GLY A 58 23.23 -5.85 -17.63
C GLY A 58 22.18 -6.59 -16.80
N PHE A 59 20.98 -6.02 -16.62
CA PHE A 59 19.90 -6.63 -15.86
C PHE A 59 19.09 -7.60 -16.72
N ARG A 60 18.77 -8.78 -16.19
CA ARG A 60 17.95 -9.78 -16.89
C ARG A 60 16.50 -9.30 -17.03
N LYS A 61 16.06 -9.03 -18.27
CA LYS A 61 14.71 -8.48 -18.55
C LYS A 61 13.59 -9.44 -18.18
N ASP A 62 13.79 -10.72 -18.42
CA ASP A 62 12.84 -11.78 -18.07
C ASP A 62 12.68 -11.96 -16.55
N VAL A 63 13.74 -11.70 -15.78
CA VAL A 63 13.67 -11.63 -14.32
C VAL A 63 12.91 -10.37 -13.87
N ILE A 64 13.19 -9.22 -14.47
CA ILE A 64 12.47 -7.96 -14.19
C ILE A 64 10.97 -8.13 -14.46
N GLU A 65 10.59 -8.68 -15.62
CA GLU A 65 9.19 -8.92 -16.00
C GLU A 65 8.48 -9.84 -15.00
N ALA A 66 9.15 -10.90 -14.53
CA ALA A 66 8.61 -11.80 -13.52
C ALA A 66 8.35 -11.05 -12.19
N LEU A 67 9.33 -10.30 -11.69
CA LEU A 67 9.19 -9.56 -10.42
C LEU A 67 8.16 -8.41 -10.51
N GLN A 68 8.03 -7.77 -11.67
CA GLN A 68 6.94 -6.82 -11.95
C GLN A 68 5.57 -7.50 -11.93
N GLU A 69 5.48 -8.76 -12.41
CA GLU A 69 4.24 -9.54 -12.34
C GLU A 69 3.80 -9.79 -10.89
N LEU A 70 4.76 -10.01 -9.98
CA LEU A 70 4.50 -10.16 -8.55
C LEU A 70 4.07 -8.86 -7.88
N ARG A 71 4.34 -7.69 -8.50
CA ARG A 71 4.17 -6.37 -7.88
C ARG A 71 4.93 -6.29 -6.55
N ILE A 72 6.20 -6.66 -6.59
CA ILE A 72 7.08 -6.69 -5.41
C ILE A 72 7.33 -5.26 -4.91
N PRO A 73 6.87 -4.88 -3.69
CA PRO A 73 6.87 -3.48 -3.27
C PRO A 73 8.19 -3.04 -2.68
N VAL A 74 8.96 -3.95 -2.09
CA VAL A 74 10.24 -3.67 -1.44
C VAL A 74 11.21 -4.83 -1.63
N VAL A 75 12.51 -4.55 -1.79
CA VAL A 75 13.56 -5.57 -1.86
C VAL A 75 14.70 -5.26 -0.89
N ARG A 76 15.01 -6.22 -0.01
CA ARG A 76 16.14 -6.18 0.94
C ARG A 76 17.47 -6.45 0.22
N TYR A 77 18.52 -5.69 0.55
CA TYR A 77 19.87 -5.75 -0.05
C TYR A 77 20.92 -5.12 0.91
N PRO A 78 22.24 -5.37 0.84
CA PRO A 78 22.99 -6.30 -0.02
C PRO A 78 23.08 -7.72 0.50
N GLY A 79 22.42 -8.01 1.61
CA GLY A 79 22.45 -9.34 2.13
C GLY A 79 21.80 -9.50 3.48
N GLY A 80 21.92 -10.76 3.87
CA GLY A 80 22.00 -11.25 5.22
C GLY A 80 23.48 -11.30 5.58
N ASN A 81 24.07 -12.50 5.71
CA ASN A 81 25.44 -12.68 6.23
C ASN A 81 26.52 -11.89 5.48
N PHE A 82 26.40 -11.76 4.16
CA PHE A 82 27.35 -11.00 3.31
C PHE A 82 27.63 -9.58 3.84
N VAL A 83 26.61 -8.91 4.38
CA VAL A 83 26.70 -7.51 4.78
C VAL A 83 27.66 -7.28 5.93
N ALA A 84 27.95 -8.30 6.75
CA ALA A 84 28.79 -8.18 7.94
C ALA A 84 30.25 -7.81 7.61
N THR A 85 30.68 -8.03 6.36
CA THR A 85 32.04 -7.70 5.88
C THR A 85 32.04 -6.79 4.66
N TYR A 86 30.86 -6.32 4.24
CA TYR A 86 30.71 -5.50 3.05
C TYR A 86 30.90 -4.01 3.36
N HIS A 87 31.86 -3.39 2.69
CA HIS A 87 32.06 -1.94 2.71
C HIS A 87 31.42 -1.36 1.45
N TRP A 88 30.26 -0.70 1.59
CA TRP A 88 29.44 -0.27 0.45
C TRP A 88 30.17 0.64 -0.56
N LEU A 89 31.21 1.35 -0.11
CA LEU A 89 32.08 2.17 -0.97
C LEU A 89 32.86 1.35 -2.00
N ASP A 90 33.11 0.06 -1.75
CA ASP A 90 33.77 -0.83 -2.71
C ASP A 90 32.86 -1.11 -3.93
N GLY A 91 31.54 -0.95 -3.78
CA GLY A 91 30.53 -1.20 -4.81
C GLY A 91 30.05 0.02 -5.59
N VAL A 92 30.70 1.18 -5.47
CA VAL A 92 30.28 2.43 -6.14
C VAL A 92 31.39 3.01 -7.02
N GLY A 93 31.04 3.91 -7.94
CA GLY A 93 31.99 4.52 -8.88
C GLY A 93 32.35 3.62 -10.08
N PRO A 94 33.39 3.96 -10.85
CA PRO A 94 33.75 3.22 -12.07
C PRO A 94 34.05 1.74 -11.80
N LYS A 95 33.36 0.83 -12.50
CA LYS A 95 33.47 -0.63 -12.31
C LYS A 95 34.90 -1.19 -12.41
N ALA A 96 35.78 -0.54 -13.18
CA ALA A 96 37.18 -0.95 -13.36
C ALA A 96 38.05 -0.68 -12.13
N ASP A 97 37.67 0.29 -11.29
CA ASP A 97 38.42 0.70 -10.10
C ASP A 97 37.92 0.01 -8.82
N ARG A 98 36.79 -0.70 -8.91
CA ARG A 98 36.17 -1.40 -7.76
C ARG A 98 37.02 -2.61 -7.35
N PRO A 99 37.38 -2.76 -6.07
CA PRO A 99 38.21 -3.85 -5.61
C PRO A 99 37.43 -5.17 -5.59
N LYS A 100 38.12 -6.28 -5.83
CA LYS A 100 37.59 -7.61 -5.51
C LYS A 100 37.83 -7.92 -4.03
N ARG A 101 36.88 -8.55 -3.36
CA ARG A 101 36.97 -8.90 -1.93
C ARG A 101 36.69 -10.38 -1.71
N PRO A 102 37.42 -11.07 -0.81
CA PRO A 102 37.00 -12.39 -0.38
C PRO A 102 35.63 -12.29 0.28
N GLU A 103 34.72 -13.18 -0.10
CA GLU A 103 33.42 -13.32 0.54
C GLU A 103 33.60 -14.33 1.69
N LEU A 104 33.30 -13.90 2.93
CA LEU A 104 33.62 -14.65 4.15
C LEU A 104 32.46 -15.48 4.70
N ALA A 105 31.22 -15.24 4.26
CA ALA A 105 30.04 -15.94 4.77
C ALA A 105 29.68 -17.20 3.95
N TRP A 106 29.99 -17.21 2.67
CA TRP A 106 29.50 -18.10 1.63
C TRP A 106 30.60 -18.69 0.74
N ASP A 107 31.87 -18.43 1.08
CA ASP A 107 33.07 -18.82 0.33
C ASP A 107 33.10 -18.28 -1.11
N GLY A 108 34.04 -17.38 -1.40
CA GLY A 108 34.26 -16.95 -2.77
C GLY A 108 34.98 -15.61 -2.91
N MET A 109 34.75 -14.96 -4.05
CA MET A 109 35.32 -13.65 -4.37
C MET A 109 34.22 -12.75 -4.91
N GLU A 110 33.85 -11.73 -4.15
CA GLU A 110 32.97 -10.67 -4.60
C GLU A 110 33.71 -9.74 -5.57
N SER A 111 33.11 -9.50 -6.73
CA SER A 111 33.71 -8.69 -7.80
C SER A 111 33.40 -7.20 -7.71
N ASN A 112 32.38 -6.84 -6.93
CA ASN A 112 31.76 -5.52 -6.78
C ASN A 112 31.28 -4.89 -8.10
N GLN A 113 31.06 -5.71 -9.14
CA GLN A 113 30.54 -5.23 -10.43
C GLN A 113 29.06 -4.83 -10.37
N PHE A 114 28.34 -5.32 -9.37
CA PHE A 114 27.02 -4.87 -8.97
C PHE A 114 27.13 -4.37 -7.54
N GLY A 115 26.74 -3.11 -7.28
CA GLY A 115 26.74 -2.53 -5.94
C GLY A 115 25.55 -1.61 -5.72
N THR A 116 25.70 -0.66 -4.81
CA THR A 116 24.60 0.25 -4.39
C THR A 116 23.99 1.02 -5.56
N ASP A 117 24.82 1.50 -6.50
CA ASP A 117 24.35 2.25 -7.67
C ASP A 117 23.53 1.39 -8.62
N GLU A 118 24.00 0.18 -8.92
CA GLU A 118 23.30 -0.76 -9.79
C GLU A 118 22.02 -1.27 -9.14
N PHE A 119 22.03 -1.56 -7.83
CA PHE A 119 20.84 -1.99 -7.09
C PHE A 119 19.74 -0.95 -7.10
N LEU A 120 20.08 0.32 -6.84
CA LEU A 120 19.10 1.41 -6.88
C LEU A 120 18.53 1.60 -8.29
N LYS A 121 19.38 1.50 -9.33
CA LYS A 121 18.90 1.56 -10.71
C LYS A 121 18.00 0.37 -11.06
N TRP A 122 18.34 -0.82 -10.59
CA TRP A 122 17.52 -2.01 -10.76
C TRP A 122 16.16 -1.86 -10.07
N CYS A 123 16.12 -1.31 -8.84
CA CYS A 123 14.88 -1.01 -8.14
C CYS A 123 13.98 -0.03 -8.92
N GLU A 124 14.56 1.01 -9.52
CA GLU A 124 13.85 1.96 -10.39
C GLU A 124 13.23 1.27 -11.60
N VAL A 125 13.99 0.38 -12.27
CA VAL A 125 13.53 -0.36 -13.45
C VAL A 125 12.42 -1.36 -13.10
N VAL A 126 12.55 -2.07 -11.98
CA VAL A 126 11.52 -3.01 -11.49
C VAL A 126 10.29 -2.27 -10.97
N GLY A 127 10.46 -1.06 -10.42
CA GLY A 127 9.39 -0.30 -9.76
C GLY A 127 9.17 -0.73 -8.31
N THR A 128 10.25 -1.02 -7.58
CA THR A 128 10.24 -1.50 -6.19
C THR A 128 11.04 -0.57 -5.27
N GLU A 129 10.69 -0.49 -3.98
CA GLU A 129 11.44 0.30 -3.00
C GLU A 129 12.69 -0.45 -2.52
N PRO A 130 13.83 0.24 -2.34
CA PRO A 130 15.01 -0.36 -1.72
C PRO A 130 14.85 -0.46 -0.19
N TYR A 131 15.29 -1.58 0.38
CA TYR A 131 15.49 -1.82 1.81
C TYR A 131 16.95 -2.22 2.05
N PHE A 132 17.73 -1.36 2.72
CA PHE A 132 19.15 -1.63 2.96
C PHE A 132 19.43 -2.26 4.32
N CYS A 133 20.33 -3.23 4.36
CA CYS A 133 20.95 -3.70 5.60
C CYS A 133 22.28 -2.98 5.84
N LEU A 134 22.50 -2.49 7.07
CA LEU A 134 23.76 -1.86 7.45
C LEU A 134 24.77 -2.90 7.94
N ASN A 135 26.05 -2.70 7.60
CA ASN A 135 27.14 -3.53 8.10
C ASN A 135 27.38 -3.27 9.60
N PHE A 136 26.86 -4.17 10.44
CA PHE A 136 27.10 -4.16 11.89
C PHE A 136 28.29 -5.01 12.32
N GLY A 137 28.93 -5.74 11.39
CA GLY A 137 30.15 -6.48 11.66
C GLY A 137 31.37 -5.56 11.60
N THR A 138 32.11 -5.61 10.49
CA THR A 138 33.33 -4.80 10.29
C THR A 138 33.06 -3.32 9.98
N GLY A 139 31.80 -2.96 9.74
CA GLY A 139 31.37 -1.61 9.41
C GLY A 139 31.37 -0.63 10.58
N THR A 140 31.49 0.65 10.25
CA THR A 140 31.52 1.76 11.22
C THR A 140 30.24 2.61 11.17
N LEU A 141 29.95 3.37 12.24
CA LEU A 141 28.84 4.32 12.24
C LEU A 141 29.01 5.39 11.14
N ASP A 142 30.25 5.77 10.83
CA ASP A 142 30.54 6.67 9.74
C ASP A 142 30.11 6.11 8.38
N GLU A 143 30.22 4.79 8.17
CA GLU A 143 29.66 4.12 6.98
C GLU A 143 28.13 4.05 7.02
N GLY A 144 27.55 3.91 8.21
CA GLY A 144 26.11 4.02 8.46
C GLY A 144 25.51 5.39 8.12
N ASN A 145 26.32 6.45 8.03
CA ASN A 145 25.86 7.78 7.58
C ASN A 145 25.52 7.85 6.09
N MET A 146 25.63 6.73 5.34
CA MET A 146 25.05 6.59 4.00
C MET A 146 23.57 6.98 3.92
N VAL A 147 22.85 6.96 5.06
CA VAL A 147 21.45 7.35 5.19
C VAL A 147 21.20 8.86 4.98
N ALA A 148 22.23 9.71 5.04
CA ALA A 148 22.07 11.17 5.07
C ALA A 148 21.55 11.78 3.75
N LYS A 149 20.54 12.66 3.85
CA LYS A 149 20.21 13.64 2.81
C LYS A 149 21.31 14.70 2.73
N SER A 150 21.75 15.04 1.51
CA SER A 150 22.94 15.86 1.26
C SER A 150 23.02 17.15 2.10
N PRO A 151 24.15 17.45 2.77
CA PRO A 151 24.37 18.76 3.38
C PRO A 151 24.77 19.81 2.33
N THR A 152 24.38 21.07 2.58
CA THR A 152 24.76 22.26 1.80
C THR A 152 26.28 22.36 1.59
N MET A 153 26.69 22.68 0.35
CA MET A 153 28.07 22.58 -0.14
C MET A 153 28.97 23.77 0.24
N SER A 154 30.14 23.50 0.83
CA SER A 154 31.27 24.44 0.92
C SER A 154 32.65 23.82 0.59
N ALA A 155 32.69 22.58 0.09
CA ALA A 155 33.91 21.82 -0.25
C ALA A 155 33.68 20.94 -1.49
N PRO A 156 34.72 20.48 -2.22
CA PRO A 156 34.54 19.57 -3.36
C PRO A 156 33.85 18.26 -2.94
N PRO A 157 32.92 17.72 -3.76
CA PRO A 157 32.10 16.58 -3.38
C PRO A 157 32.93 15.28 -3.28
N THR A 158 32.90 14.66 -2.11
CA THR A 158 33.31 13.27 -1.88
C THR A 158 32.40 12.30 -2.64
N PRO A 159 32.80 11.03 -2.90
CA PRO A 159 31.90 10.01 -3.45
C PRO A 159 30.56 9.91 -2.69
N ARG A 160 30.59 10.08 -1.36
CA ARG A 160 29.38 10.21 -0.51
C ARG A 160 28.47 11.37 -0.91
N GLN A 161 29.04 12.53 -1.26
CA GLN A 161 28.27 13.70 -1.70
C GLN A 161 27.76 13.55 -3.13
N VAL A 162 28.40 12.73 -3.97
CA VAL A 162 27.87 12.36 -5.30
C VAL A 162 26.66 11.43 -5.17
N LEU A 163 26.70 10.45 -4.26
CA LEU A 163 25.54 9.61 -3.94
C LEU A 163 24.38 10.40 -3.32
N ALA A 164 24.67 11.41 -2.51
CA ALA A 164 23.66 12.25 -1.87
C ALA A 164 23.06 13.34 -2.79
N ALA A 165 23.70 13.66 -3.91
CA ALA A 165 23.33 14.78 -4.79
C ALA A 165 22.22 14.48 -5.82
N SER A 166 21.74 13.23 -5.93
CA SER A 166 20.58 12.95 -6.78
C SER A 166 19.29 13.01 -5.95
N ASP A 167 18.36 13.89 -6.31
CA ASP A 167 16.97 13.94 -5.78
C ASP A 167 16.22 12.58 -5.90
N ALA A 168 16.77 11.62 -6.65
CA ALA A 168 16.20 10.33 -7.03
C ALA A 168 16.41 9.15 -6.04
N ARG A 169 16.94 9.35 -4.82
CA ARG A 169 17.40 8.22 -3.96
C ARG A 169 17.03 8.34 -2.47
N GLN A 170 15.77 8.63 -2.15
CA GLN A 170 15.30 8.60 -0.76
C GLN A 170 14.97 7.15 -0.32
N VAL A 171 15.95 6.44 0.22
CA VAL A 171 15.72 5.07 0.76
C VAL A 171 15.04 5.16 2.11
N LYS A 172 13.87 4.52 2.22
CA LYS A 172 13.02 4.57 3.41
C LYS A 172 13.42 3.57 4.49
N TYR A 173 13.77 2.33 4.14
CA TYR A 173 13.94 1.24 5.11
C TYR A 173 15.41 0.87 5.31
N TRP A 174 15.81 0.71 6.58
CA TRP A 174 17.18 0.41 6.97
C TRP A 174 17.25 -0.58 8.13
N ALA A 175 17.92 -1.71 7.92
CA ALA A 175 18.14 -2.74 8.92
C ALA A 175 19.41 -2.41 9.71
N LEU A 176 19.32 -2.51 11.03
CA LEU A 176 20.43 -2.31 11.94
C LEU A 176 21.18 -3.64 12.12
N GLY A 177 21.87 -4.08 11.06
CA GLY A 177 22.63 -5.34 11.04
C GLY A 177 21.84 -6.55 10.55
N ASN A 178 22.55 -7.68 10.41
CA ASN A 178 21.98 -8.98 10.06
C ASN A 178 22.46 -10.05 11.02
N GLU A 179 21.54 -10.89 11.53
CA GLU A 179 21.77 -12.11 12.34
C GLU A 179 23.01 -12.10 13.25
N VAL A 180 23.31 -10.97 13.89
CA VAL A 180 24.56 -10.80 14.65
C VAL A 180 24.62 -11.70 15.89
N TRP A 181 23.51 -12.34 16.24
CA TRP A 181 23.41 -13.33 17.31
C TRP A 181 23.98 -14.69 16.91
N GLY A 182 24.03 -15.02 15.61
CA GLY A 182 24.42 -16.34 15.10
C GLY A 182 25.92 -16.59 15.21
N PRO A 183 26.38 -17.77 15.67
CA PRO A 183 27.80 -18.09 15.79
C PRO A 183 28.55 -18.21 14.45
N TRP A 184 27.81 -18.31 13.33
CA TRP A 184 28.38 -18.27 11.98
C TRP A 184 28.66 -16.84 11.50
N GLN A 185 28.06 -15.83 12.13
CA GLN A 185 28.16 -14.45 11.65
C GLN A 185 29.54 -13.87 11.96
N VAL A 186 30.14 -13.20 10.98
CA VAL A 186 31.35 -12.41 11.21
C VAL A 186 31.03 -11.29 12.19
N GLU A 187 31.87 -11.12 13.22
CA GLU A 187 31.65 -10.16 14.32
C GLU A 187 30.35 -10.44 15.10
N GLN A 188 30.10 -11.71 15.45
CA GLN A 188 29.03 -12.12 16.35
C GLN A 188 29.00 -11.25 17.63
N MET A 189 27.80 -10.83 18.03
CA MET A 189 27.56 -10.01 19.22
C MET A 189 26.72 -10.74 20.26
N THR A 190 26.91 -10.35 21.52
CA THR A 190 25.92 -10.60 22.57
C THR A 190 24.71 -9.68 22.37
N LYS A 191 23.56 -10.05 22.94
CA LYS A 191 22.35 -9.20 22.88
C LYS A 191 22.56 -7.86 23.55
N GLU A 192 23.36 -7.81 24.61
CA GLU A 192 23.71 -6.58 25.32
C GLU A 192 24.58 -5.65 24.46
N ASP A 193 25.55 -6.19 23.74
CA ASP A 193 26.43 -5.39 22.88
C ASP A 193 25.70 -4.90 21.64
N TYR A 194 24.88 -5.76 21.03
CA TYR A 194 24.03 -5.36 19.92
C TYR A 194 23.03 -4.27 20.33
N ALA A 195 22.27 -4.46 21.41
CA ALA A 195 21.27 -3.48 21.84
C ALA A 195 21.91 -2.10 22.12
N LYS A 196 23.10 -2.08 22.76
CA LYS A 196 23.87 -0.84 22.95
C LYS A 196 24.26 -0.20 21.62
N LYS A 197 24.81 -0.98 20.67
CA LYS A 197 25.26 -0.47 19.36
C LYS A 197 24.07 0.02 18.53
N ALA A 198 23.03 -0.80 18.37
CA ALA A 198 21.83 -0.50 17.60
C ALA A 198 21.14 0.77 18.11
N TYR A 199 20.99 0.93 19.44
CA TYR A 199 20.39 2.13 20.01
C TYR A 199 21.19 3.40 19.69
N GLN A 200 22.53 3.37 19.79
CA GLN A 200 23.36 4.53 19.46
C GLN A 200 23.36 4.84 17.95
N TRP A 201 23.40 3.82 17.10
CA TRP A 201 23.30 4.00 15.66
C TRP A 201 21.94 4.58 15.25
N ALA A 202 20.85 4.08 15.84
CA ALA A 202 19.51 4.59 15.58
C ALA A 202 19.37 6.08 15.90
N LYS A 203 19.96 6.54 17.03
CA LYS A 203 20.00 7.97 17.35
C LYS A 203 20.72 8.78 16.29
N ALA A 204 21.94 8.38 15.95
CA ALA A 204 22.76 9.10 14.98
C ALA A 204 22.06 9.19 13.62
N ILE A 205 21.46 8.09 13.16
CA ILE A 205 20.75 8.03 11.89
C ILE A 205 19.48 8.90 11.92
N LYS A 206 18.67 8.85 12.99
CA LYS A 206 17.46 9.68 13.10
C LYS A 206 17.74 11.17 13.28
N LEU A 207 18.91 11.53 13.82
CA LEU A 207 19.40 12.92 13.84
C LEU A 207 19.77 13.43 12.45
N LEU A 208 20.21 12.54 11.55
CA LEU A 208 20.48 12.86 10.15
C LEU A 208 19.20 12.91 9.31
N ASP A 209 18.34 11.91 9.44
CA ASP A 209 17.04 11.87 8.79
C ASP A 209 15.99 11.20 9.70
N PRO A 210 15.09 11.97 10.32
CA PRO A 210 14.05 11.39 11.18
C PRO A 210 12.95 10.63 10.39
N SER A 211 12.90 10.77 9.06
CA SER A 211 11.86 10.17 8.21
C SER A 211 12.10 8.70 7.86
N VAL A 212 13.34 8.20 7.98
CA VAL A 212 13.65 6.80 7.69
C VAL A 212 12.99 5.85 8.67
N LYS A 213 12.83 4.61 8.25
CA LYS A 213 12.30 3.49 9.02
C LYS A 213 13.44 2.57 9.43
N LEU A 214 13.65 2.43 10.74
CA LEU A 214 14.71 1.57 11.28
C LEU A 214 14.16 0.25 11.78
N ILE A 215 14.82 -0.83 11.37
CA ILE A 215 14.48 -2.22 11.69
C ILE A 215 15.57 -2.80 12.58
N LEU A 216 15.20 -3.26 13.78
CA LEU A 216 16.10 -4.01 14.66
C LEU A 216 16.32 -5.42 14.10
N CYS A 217 17.52 -5.95 14.30
CA CYS A 217 17.87 -7.34 14.04
C CYS A 217 17.36 -8.21 15.20
N GLY A 218 16.27 -8.93 14.95
CA GLY A 218 15.77 -9.97 15.83
C GLY A 218 16.30 -11.35 15.47
N GLU A 219 15.78 -12.35 16.20
CA GLU A 219 16.09 -13.77 16.00
C GLU A 219 14.81 -14.48 15.53
N THR A 220 14.12 -15.20 16.41
CA THR A 220 12.96 -16.04 16.06
C THR A 220 11.63 -15.44 16.53
N GLY A 221 11.67 -14.27 17.16
CA GLY A 221 10.52 -13.57 17.72
C GLY A 221 10.12 -14.00 19.13
N TYR A 222 10.59 -15.16 19.59
CA TYR A 222 10.31 -15.73 20.91
C TYR A 222 11.56 -16.03 21.74
N SER A 223 12.73 -15.51 21.34
CA SER A 223 13.97 -15.80 22.02
C SER A 223 14.29 -14.79 23.13
N SER A 224 15.30 -15.12 23.95
CA SER A 224 15.81 -14.18 24.95
C SER A 224 16.57 -12.99 24.35
N TRP A 225 17.02 -13.11 23.09
CA TRP A 225 17.58 -12.03 22.30
C TRP A 225 16.48 -11.03 21.96
N ASP A 226 15.37 -11.51 21.38
CA ASP A 226 14.25 -10.67 20.98
C ASP A 226 13.71 -9.84 22.16
N PHE A 227 13.47 -10.49 23.30
CA PHE A 227 13.04 -9.80 24.51
C PHE A 227 14.00 -8.67 24.91
N HIS A 228 15.30 -8.95 24.98
CA HIS A 228 16.29 -7.96 25.43
C HIS A 228 16.42 -6.80 24.46
N VAL A 229 16.52 -7.08 23.16
CA VAL A 229 16.70 -6.08 22.11
C VAL A 229 15.49 -5.15 22.02
N ILE A 230 14.28 -5.70 22.01
CA ILE A 230 13.03 -4.92 22.01
C ILE A 230 12.97 -4.05 23.27
N LYS A 231 13.24 -4.63 24.45
CA LYS A 231 13.20 -3.95 25.74
C LYS A 231 14.18 -2.77 25.80
N GLU A 232 15.39 -2.94 25.30
CA GLU A 232 16.42 -1.90 25.38
C GLU A 232 16.31 -0.83 24.31
N CYS A 233 15.79 -1.16 23.12
CA CYS A 233 15.76 -0.23 21.99
C CYS A 233 14.42 0.51 21.82
N ILE A 234 13.28 -0.06 22.24
CA ILE A 234 11.97 0.60 22.13
C ILE A 234 11.73 1.49 23.36
N LYS A 235 12.21 2.73 23.30
CA LYS A 235 12.02 3.75 24.35
C LYS A 235 11.98 5.16 23.78
N LEU A 236 11.46 6.11 24.56
CA LEU A 236 11.45 7.52 24.21
C LEU A 236 12.87 8.12 24.28
N ASP A 237 13.30 8.82 23.23
CA ASP A 237 14.52 9.62 23.23
C ASP A 237 14.24 11.02 22.69
N LEU A 238 13.92 11.95 23.59
CA LEU A 238 13.61 13.33 23.20
C LEU A 238 14.78 14.04 22.52
N HIS A 239 16.03 13.72 22.90
CA HIS A 239 17.19 14.42 22.36
C HIS A 239 17.53 13.93 20.95
N GLY A 240 17.59 12.60 20.76
CA GLY A 240 17.83 11.97 19.45
C GLY A 240 16.71 12.21 18.43
N LEU A 241 15.56 12.71 18.87
CA LEU A 241 14.39 13.00 18.03
C LEU A 241 14.06 14.50 17.95
N GLY A 242 14.98 15.39 18.33
CA GLY A 242 14.79 16.85 18.20
C GLY A 242 13.60 17.39 18.98
N GLY A 243 13.25 16.75 20.11
CA GLY A 243 12.09 17.08 20.94
C GLY A 243 10.78 16.44 20.48
N SER A 244 10.78 15.65 19.41
CA SER A 244 9.57 14.98 18.92
C SER A 244 9.06 13.93 19.91
N THR A 245 7.74 13.88 20.05
CA THR A 245 6.99 12.89 20.83
C THR A 245 6.06 12.04 19.95
N THR A 246 6.14 12.20 18.62
CA THR A 246 5.28 11.52 17.65
C THR A 246 6.04 10.54 16.76
N VAL A 247 7.36 10.42 16.93
CA VAL A 247 8.25 9.55 16.17
C VAL A 247 9.06 8.71 17.15
N GLY A 248 9.36 7.46 16.79
CA GLY A 248 10.27 6.59 17.55
C GLY A 248 11.62 6.46 16.84
N LEU A 249 12.65 6.06 17.58
CA LEU A 249 13.93 5.66 16.98
C LEU A 249 13.79 4.39 16.15
N ILE A 250 13.00 3.43 16.64
CA ILE A 250 12.77 2.14 16.00
C ILE A 250 11.33 2.09 15.46
N ASP A 251 11.19 1.57 14.25
CA ASP A 251 9.90 1.40 13.57
C ASP A 251 9.49 -0.07 13.52
N MET A 252 10.44 -1.00 13.36
CA MET A 252 10.16 -2.43 13.31
C MET A 252 11.20 -3.30 14.03
N HIS A 253 10.82 -4.52 14.37
CA HIS A 253 11.71 -5.58 14.88
C HIS A 253 11.68 -6.76 13.91
N SER A 254 12.86 -7.27 13.52
CA SER A 254 12.93 -8.36 12.55
C SER A 254 12.68 -9.74 13.16
N ILE A 255 12.27 -10.69 12.33
CA ILE A 255 12.18 -12.12 12.68
C ILE A 255 12.68 -12.92 11.47
N HIS A 256 13.51 -13.93 11.72
CA HIS A 256 14.00 -14.86 10.71
C HIS A 256 13.61 -16.29 11.08
N ILE A 257 12.86 -16.95 10.21
CA ILE A 257 12.47 -18.36 10.40
C ILE A 257 12.39 -19.03 9.02
N TYR A 258 13.08 -20.15 8.91
CA TYR A 258 12.94 -21.09 7.80
C TYR A 258 12.33 -22.40 8.30
N THR A 259 11.49 -23.03 7.49
CA THR A 259 10.85 -24.30 7.84
C THR A 259 11.08 -25.32 6.73
N ALA A 260 11.41 -26.56 7.06
CA ALA A 260 11.44 -27.64 6.09
C ALA A 260 11.21 -29.00 6.75
N SER A 261 10.59 -29.91 6.00
CA SER A 261 10.55 -31.32 6.35
C SER A 261 10.42 -32.17 5.10
N SER A 262 10.97 -33.38 5.13
CA SER A 262 10.73 -34.39 4.10
C SER A 262 9.35 -35.04 4.21
N ASP A 263 8.68 -34.91 5.37
CA ASP A 263 7.30 -35.33 5.56
C ASP A 263 6.34 -34.20 5.17
N HIS A 264 5.36 -34.49 4.31
CA HIS A 264 4.45 -33.49 3.78
C HIS A 264 3.64 -32.77 4.86
N ALA A 265 3.03 -33.51 5.80
CA ALA A 265 2.17 -32.92 6.81
C ALA A 265 2.97 -32.02 7.77
N LYS A 266 4.18 -32.45 8.15
CA LYS A 266 5.13 -31.62 8.91
C LYS A 266 5.50 -30.36 8.14
N ASN A 267 5.89 -30.50 6.88
CA ASN A 267 6.32 -29.39 6.03
C ASN A 267 5.21 -28.34 5.85
N ALA A 268 3.99 -28.77 5.53
CA ALA A 268 2.87 -27.89 5.26
C ALA A 268 2.32 -27.20 6.53
N THR A 269 2.49 -27.81 7.71
CA THR A 269 2.02 -27.23 8.99
C THR A 269 3.09 -26.40 9.70
N ALA A 270 4.37 -26.62 9.41
CA ALA A 270 5.51 -25.89 10.00
C ALA A 270 5.39 -24.36 9.98
N PRO A 271 4.92 -23.71 8.89
CA PRO A 271 4.79 -22.24 8.81
C PRO A 271 3.90 -21.64 9.90
N ARG A 272 3.03 -22.43 10.53
CA ARG A 272 2.22 -21.98 11.69
C ARG A 272 3.09 -21.49 12.84
N ALA A 273 4.34 -21.98 12.98
CA ALA A 273 5.31 -21.46 13.94
C ALA A 273 5.45 -19.93 13.89
N ALA A 274 5.42 -19.36 12.68
CA ALA A 274 5.55 -17.91 12.49
C ALA A 274 4.38 -17.13 13.07
N GLU A 275 3.17 -17.70 13.05
CA GLU A 275 2.01 -17.04 13.64
C GLU A 275 2.19 -16.87 15.14
N ARG A 276 2.64 -17.93 15.82
CA ARG A 276 2.92 -17.88 17.26
C ARG A 276 4.13 -16.99 17.56
N ALA A 277 5.16 -16.99 16.72
CA ALA A 277 6.28 -16.07 16.85
C ALA A 277 5.81 -14.60 16.81
N ILE A 278 4.98 -14.25 15.81
CA ILE A 278 4.42 -12.90 15.66
C ILE A 278 3.59 -12.49 16.88
N GLU A 279 2.73 -13.38 17.39
CA GLU A 279 1.92 -13.12 18.58
C GLU A 279 2.78 -12.86 19.83
N ILE A 280 3.82 -13.68 20.03
CA ILE A 280 4.76 -13.50 21.14
C ILE A 280 5.51 -12.19 21.00
N THR A 281 6.12 -11.91 19.84
CA THR A 281 6.85 -10.67 19.59
C THR A 281 5.96 -9.44 19.75
N ALA A 282 4.70 -9.50 19.30
CA ALA A 282 3.73 -8.44 19.52
C ALA A 282 3.53 -8.17 21.02
N GLY A 283 3.41 -9.21 21.83
CA GLY A 283 3.37 -9.09 23.29
C GLY A 283 4.66 -8.51 23.89
N LEU A 284 5.83 -8.88 23.38
CA LEU A 284 7.13 -8.32 23.82
C LEU A 284 7.22 -6.82 23.50
N ILE A 285 6.75 -6.39 22.33
CA ILE A 285 6.68 -4.96 21.95
C ILE A 285 5.77 -4.20 22.93
N ASP A 286 4.60 -4.75 23.25
CA ASP A 286 3.65 -4.09 24.16
C ASP A 286 4.21 -4.02 25.59
N LEU A 287 4.88 -5.09 26.06
CA LEU A 287 5.58 -5.12 27.35
C LEU A 287 6.67 -4.04 27.42
N ALA A 288 7.54 -3.97 26.41
CA ALA A 288 8.60 -2.96 26.36
C ALA A 288 8.03 -1.54 26.37
N ARG A 289 6.97 -1.27 25.59
CA ARG A 289 6.30 0.04 25.56
C ARG A 289 5.71 0.41 26.92
N ALA A 290 5.07 -0.53 27.61
CA ALA A 290 4.47 -0.30 28.92
C ALA A 290 5.53 0.02 29.98
N GLU A 291 6.57 -0.81 30.07
CA GLU A 291 7.62 -0.65 31.08
C GLU A 291 8.56 0.53 30.79
N ASN A 292 8.78 0.88 29.53
CA ASN A 292 9.58 2.05 29.15
C ASN A 292 8.77 3.35 29.04
N HIS A 293 7.48 3.30 29.42
CA HIS A 293 6.57 4.44 29.40
C HIS A 293 6.51 5.16 28.04
N VAL A 294 6.48 4.39 26.95
CA VAL A 294 6.44 4.95 25.58
C VAL A 294 5.09 5.67 25.38
N PRO A 295 5.08 6.98 25.02
CA PRO A 295 3.84 7.72 24.83
C PRO A 295 2.94 7.13 23.74
N PRO A 296 1.60 7.23 23.88
CA PRO A 296 0.65 6.74 22.88
C PRO A 296 0.71 7.53 21.55
N THR A 297 1.32 8.71 21.56
CA THR A 297 1.58 9.53 20.36
C THR A 297 2.67 8.94 19.45
N ILE A 298 3.53 8.05 19.97
CA ILE A 298 4.53 7.34 19.17
C ILE A 298 3.85 6.10 18.56
N PRO A 299 3.87 5.94 17.21
CA PRO A 299 3.36 4.75 16.55
C PRO A 299 3.89 3.46 17.17
N ARG A 300 3.02 2.46 17.24
CA ARG A 300 3.41 1.14 17.72
C ARG A 300 4.35 0.48 16.71
N GLN A 301 5.46 -0.07 17.19
CA GLN A 301 6.39 -0.83 16.36
C GLN A 301 5.70 -2.04 15.72
N LYS A 302 6.06 -2.30 14.46
CA LYS A 302 5.59 -3.43 13.66
C LYS A 302 6.66 -4.52 13.61
N ILE A 303 6.32 -5.66 13.05
CA ILE A 303 7.24 -6.78 12.83
C ILE A 303 7.65 -6.81 11.36
N CYS A 304 8.94 -7.05 11.12
CA CYS A 304 9.55 -7.17 9.80
C CYS A 304 10.04 -8.61 9.63
N PHE A 305 9.29 -9.46 8.94
CA PHE A 305 9.70 -10.85 8.70
C PHE A 305 10.63 -10.91 7.48
N ASP A 306 11.83 -10.34 7.59
CA ASP A 306 12.70 -10.08 6.45
C ASP A 306 13.60 -11.25 6.02
N GLU A 307 13.42 -12.41 6.66
CA GLU A 307 13.85 -13.71 6.18
C GLU A 307 12.81 -14.80 6.49
N TRP A 308 12.12 -15.26 5.45
CA TRP A 308 11.26 -16.43 5.53
C TRP A 308 11.28 -17.19 4.21
N ASN A 309 11.25 -18.53 4.32
CA ASN A 309 10.90 -19.43 3.22
C ASN A 309 10.81 -20.87 3.72
N VAL A 310 10.54 -21.79 2.79
CA VAL A 310 11.01 -23.17 2.92
C VAL A 310 12.50 -23.22 2.58
N TRP A 311 13.31 -23.73 3.51
CA TRP A 311 14.73 -24.01 3.26
C TRP A 311 15.21 -25.18 4.11
N ASP A 312 15.77 -26.20 3.44
CA ASP A 312 16.55 -27.25 4.08
C ASP A 312 18.04 -27.10 3.70
N PRO A 313 18.93 -26.71 4.63
CA PRO A 313 20.36 -26.59 4.39
C PRO A 313 21.04 -27.88 3.92
N VAL A 314 20.41 -29.05 4.11
CA VAL A 314 20.89 -30.33 3.57
C VAL A 314 20.51 -30.47 2.09
N ARG A 315 19.31 -30.02 1.68
CA ARG A 315 18.88 -30.04 0.27
C ARG A 315 19.60 -28.99 -0.56
N ALA A 316 19.85 -27.83 0.03
CA ALA A 316 20.46 -26.68 -0.63
C ALA A 316 21.48 -25.98 0.30
N PRO A 317 22.72 -26.49 0.38
CA PRO A 317 23.77 -25.89 1.21
C PRO A 317 24.13 -24.47 0.76
N GLY A 318 24.31 -23.57 1.73
CA GLY A 318 24.57 -22.14 1.49
C GLY A 318 25.88 -21.90 0.72
N GLU A 319 26.94 -22.58 1.12
CA GLU A 319 28.28 -22.53 0.50
C GLU A 319 28.32 -23.07 -0.93
N GLN A 320 27.24 -23.74 -1.38
CA GLN A 320 27.06 -24.22 -2.75
C GLN A 320 26.08 -23.35 -3.54
N GLY A 321 25.68 -22.20 -2.99
CA GLY A 321 24.77 -21.24 -3.61
C GLY A 321 23.28 -21.49 -3.33
N ALA A 322 22.94 -22.44 -2.44
CA ALA A 322 21.57 -22.67 -1.93
C ALA A 322 20.47 -22.72 -3.02
N GLU A 323 20.72 -23.35 -4.16
CA GLU A 323 19.72 -23.51 -5.23
C GLU A 323 18.79 -24.69 -4.96
N GLU A 324 17.71 -24.43 -4.23
CA GLU A 324 16.72 -25.44 -3.87
C GLU A 324 15.70 -25.69 -5.00
N ARG A 325 15.29 -26.95 -5.16
CA ARG A 325 14.18 -27.34 -6.04
C ARG A 325 12.93 -27.55 -5.21
N TYR A 326 11.92 -26.70 -5.43
CA TYR A 326 10.69 -26.76 -4.65
C TYR A 326 9.67 -27.75 -5.21
N THR A 327 9.04 -28.47 -4.29
CA THR A 327 7.95 -29.43 -4.53
C THR A 327 6.57 -28.78 -4.37
N LEU A 328 5.49 -29.50 -4.68
CA LEU A 328 4.13 -29.06 -4.36
C LEU A 328 3.90 -28.98 -2.85
N SER A 329 4.54 -29.84 -2.05
CA SER A 329 4.55 -29.75 -0.58
C SER A 329 5.07 -28.40 -0.11
N ASP A 330 6.18 -27.94 -0.69
CA ASP A 330 6.78 -26.65 -0.35
C ASP A 330 5.90 -25.47 -0.80
N ALA A 331 5.23 -25.59 -1.95
CA ALA A 331 4.27 -24.58 -2.40
C ALA A 331 3.06 -24.45 -1.45
N LEU A 332 2.57 -25.56 -0.89
CA LEU A 332 1.51 -25.53 0.11
C LEU A 332 2.00 -24.89 1.42
N ALA A 333 3.22 -25.20 1.86
CA ALA A 333 3.85 -24.54 3.00
C ALA A 333 3.98 -23.02 2.78
N VAL A 334 4.42 -22.57 1.60
CA VAL A 334 4.46 -21.14 1.24
C VAL A 334 3.05 -20.52 1.25
N GLY A 335 2.02 -21.25 0.84
CA GLY A 335 0.62 -20.81 0.99
C GLY A 335 0.24 -20.56 2.45
N VAL A 336 0.63 -21.45 3.38
CA VAL A 336 0.38 -21.28 4.83
C VAL A 336 1.16 -20.09 5.39
N TRP A 337 2.43 -19.91 5.00
CA TRP A 337 3.22 -18.72 5.34
C TRP A 337 2.49 -17.42 4.98
N LEU A 338 2.02 -17.32 3.75
CA LEU A 338 1.34 -16.12 3.26
C LEU A 338 0.01 -15.88 3.97
N ASN A 339 -0.75 -16.96 4.26
CA ASN A 339 -1.95 -16.89 5.09
C ASN A 339 -1.66 -16.37 6.50
N VAL A 340 -0.55 -16.81 7.12
CA VAL A 340 -0.11 -16.31 8.44
C VAL A 340 0.10 -14.80 8.38
N PHE A 341 0.83 -14.28 7.39
CA PHE A 341 1.07 -12.84 7.27
C PHE A 341 -0.20 -12.03 7.09
N VAL A 342 -1.15 -12.52 6.27
CA VAL A 342 -2.45 -11.86 6.09
C VAL A 342 -3.24 -11.84 7.40
N ARG A 343 -3.34 -12.96 8.12
CA ARG A 343 -4.04 -13.02 9.42
C ARG A 343 -3.41 -12.13 10.48
N GLN A 344 -2.09 -11.98 10.43
CA GLN A 344 -1.28 -11.23 11.38
C GLN A 344 -0.94 -9.80 10.91
N ALA A 345 -1.60 -9.28 9.87
CA ALA A 345 -1.36 -7.95 9.30
C ALA A 345 -1.47 -6.79 10.32
N LYS A 346 -2.21 -6.99 11.41
CA LYS A 346 -2.24 -6.05 12.54
C LYS A 346 -0.84 -5.81 13.13
N HIS A 347 0.02 -6.81 13.14
CA HIS A 347 1.33 -6.79 13.78
C HIS A 347 2.49 -6.74 12.78
N VAL A 348 2.35 -7.38 11.62
CA VAL A 348 3.36 -7.39 10.56
C VAL A 348 3.26 -6.11 9.73
N GLY A 349 4.41 -5.49 9.43
CA GLY A 349 4.51 -4.34 8.55
C GLY A 349 5.33 -4.61 7.28
N MET A 350 6.13 -5.68 7.26
CA MET A 350 6.96 -6.07 6.12
C MET A 350 7.30 -7.55 6.23
N ALA A 351 7.44 -8.24 5.11
CA ALA A 351 8.03 -9.56 5.03
C ALA A 351 8.79 -9.71 3.71
N ASN A 352 9.95 -10.37 3.73
CA ASN A 352 10.81 -10.50 2.57
C ASN A 352 11.12 -11.98 2.32
N ILE A 353 10.62 -12.51 1.20
CA ILE A 353 10.90 -13.91 0.85
C ILE A 353 12.39 -14.07 0.58
N ALA A 354 13.01 -14.99 1.30
CA ALA A 354 14.42 -15.30 1.20
C ALA A 354 14.61 -16.51 0.26
N GLN A 355 15.06 -16.36 -0.98
CA GLN A 355 15.37 -15.10 -1.69
C GLN A 355 14.58 -14.96 -3.00
N SER A 356 14.83 -13.87 -3.73
CA SER A 356 13.99 -13.50 -4.89
C SER A 356 14.38 -14.21 -6.19
N VAL A 357 15.65 -14.61 -6.36
CA VAL A 357 16.17 -15.21 -7.60
C VAL A 357 17.26 -16.25 -7.29
N ASN A 358 17.18 -17.44 -7.89
CA ASN A 358 18.09 -18.60 -7.79
C ASN A 358 18.30 -19.21 -6.38
N VAL A 359 18.69 -18.40 -5.41
CA VAL A 359 19.02 -18.81 -4.05
C VAL A 359 17.73 -18.97 -3.27
N ILE A 360 17.39 -20.18 -2.83
CA ILE A 360 16.14 -20.53 -2.11
C ILE A 360 14.95 -19.72 -2.62
N SER A 361 14.72 -19.76 -3.94
CA SER A 361 13.92 -18.75 -4.62
C SER A 361 12.73 -19.35 -5.38
N PRO A 362 11.57 -18.67 -5.45
CA PRO A 362 10.46 -19.08 -6.32
C PRO A 362 10.79 -18.95 -7.82
N LEU A 363 11.87 -18.25 -8.19
CA LEU A 363 12.30 -18.01 -9.56
C LEU A 363 13.74 -18.46 -9.79
N MET A 364 13.96 -19.33 -10.77
CA MET A 364 15.30 -19.77 -11.22
C MET A 364 15.62 -19.18 -12.59
N THR A 365 16.91 -18.92 -12.86
CA THR A 365 17.39 -18.49 -14.17
C THR A 365 18.20 -19.60 -14.84
N THR A 366 18.00 -19.75 -16.15
CA THR A 366 18.84 -20.53 -17.06
C THR A 366 19.48 -19.60 -18.09
N SER A 367 20.29 -20.17 -18.99
CA SER A 367 20.84 -19.43 -20.14
C SER A 367 19.79 -19.06 -21.19
N LYS A 368 18.58 -19.65 -21.13
CA LYS A 368 17.51 -19.46 -22.12
C LYS A 368 16.30 -18.69 -21.59
N GLY A 369 16.17 -18.54 -20.28
CA GLY A 369 15.02 -17.85 -19.68
C GLY A 369 14.94 -18.04 -18.17
N VAL A 370 13.72 -17.98 -17.65
CA VAL A 370 13.39 -18.23 -16.25
C VAL A 370 12.53 -19.49 -16.09
N VAL A 371 12.67 -20.16 -14.95
CA VAL A 371 11.79 -21.25 -14.50
C VAL A 371 11.06 -20.77 -13.24
N LYS A 372 9.74 -20.69 -13.32
CA LYS A 372 8.85 -20.43 -12.18
C LYS A 372 8.70 -21.72 -11.37
N GLN A 373 9.30 -21.77 -10.18
CA GLN A 373 9.23 -22.93 -9.29
C GLN A 373 7.79 -23.12 -8.77
N THR A 374 7.53 -24.24 -8.08
CA THR A 374 6.20 -24.53 -7.52
C THR A 374 5.72 -23.44 -6.56
N THR A 375 6.64 -22.88 -5.76
CA THR A 375 6.40 -21.80 -4.78
C THR A 375 6.10 -20.45 -5.42
N TRP A 376 6.36 -20.26 -6.72
CA TRP A 376 6.00 -19.04 -7.47
C TRP A 376 4.49 -18.79 -7.48
N TRP A 377 3.71 -19.84 -7.69
CA TRP A 377 2.28 -19.73 -7.94
C TRP A 377 1.45 -19.25 -6.74
N PRO A 378 1.62 -19.79 -5.51
CA PRO A 378 0.96 -19.22 -4.34
C PRO A 378 1.42 -17.77 -4.09
N LEU A 379 2.73 -17.48 -4.22
CA LEU A 379 3.23 -16.11 -4.05
C LEU A 379 2.57 -15.12 -5.03
N LEU A 380 2.43 -15.50 -6.30
CA LEU A 380 1.78 -14.71 -7.34
C LEU A 380 0.30 -14.44 -7.05
N LEU A 381 -0.45 -15.45 -6.61
CA LEU A 381 -1.88 -15.30 -6.32
C LEU A 381 -2.10 -14.40 -5.10
N PHE A 382 -1.33 -14.61 -4.02
CA PHE A 382 -1.41 -13.77 -2.84
C PHE A 382 -0.99 -12.33 -3.15
N SER A 383 0.10 -12.13 -3.88
CA SER A 383 0.57 -10.77 -4.21
C SER A 383 -0.37 -10.04 -5.18
N LYS A 384 -1.24 -10.73 -5.92
CA LYS A 384 -2.26 -10.09 -6.77
C LYS A 384 -3.55 -9.78 -6.03
N TYR A 385 -3.98 -10.68 -5.13
CA TYR A 385 -5.37 -10.69 -4.65
C TYR A 385 -5.53 -10.59 -3.13
N MET A 386 -4.52 -10.92 -2.34
CA MET A 386 -4.62 -10.90 -0.87
C MET A 386 -4.21 -9.56 -0.25
N ARG A 387 -4.49 -8.46 -0.96
CA ARG A 387 -4.26 -7.06 -0.54
C ARG A 387 -5.52 -6.43 0.08
N GLY A 388 -5.42 -5.19 0.55
CA GLY A 388 -6.56 -4.46 1.12
C GLY A 388 -6.67 -4.69 2.63
N ARG A 389 -7.81 -5.19 3.11
CA ARG A 389 -8.09 -5.31 4.55
C ARG A 389 -8.39 -6.74 4.96
N THR A 390 -7.62 -7.30 5.88
CA THR A 390 -7.94 -8.65 6.40
C THR A 390 -9.24 -8.61 7.21
N VAL A 391 -10.09 -9.62 7.01
CA VAL A 391 -11.41 -9.76 7.67
C VAL A 391 -11.45 -11.00 8.56
N ALA A 392 -12.41 -11.05 9.47
CA ALA A 392 -12.60 -12.21 10.33
C ALA A 392 -13.09 -13.43 9.54
N VAL A 393 -12.49 -14.58 9.84
CA VAL A 393 -12.87 -15.88 9.28
C VAL A 393 -13.05 -16.88 10.43
N ASN A 394 -14.02 -17.76 10.32
CA ASN A 394 -14.14 -18.95 11.17
C ASN A 394 -13.99 -20.19 10.29
N VAL A 395 -13.12 -21.10 10.70
CA VAL A 395 -12.88 -22.38 10.02
C VAL A 395 -13.33 -23.50 10.95
N ARG A 396 -14.18 -24.38 10.43
CA ARG A 396 -14.53 -25.65 11.06
C ARG A 396 -13.99 -26.75 10.19
N SER A 397 -13.03 -27.52 10.68
CA SER A 397 -12.44 -28.64 9.96
C SER A 397 -11.82 -29.63 10.94
N GLY A 398 -11.47 -30.82 10.43
CA GLY A 398 -10.55 -31.70 11.12
C GLY A 398 -9.17 -31.07 11.26
N GLU A 399 -8.29 -31.74 11.99
CA GLU A 399 -6.97 -31.20 12.35
C GLU A 399 -5.90 -32.27 12.19
N TYR A 400 -4.73 -31.88 11.70
CA TYR A 400 -3.55 -32.74 11.80
C TYR A 400 -3.17 -32.95 13.26
N GLN A 401 -3.15 -34.20 13.74
CA GLN A 401 -2.79 -34.56 15.12
C GLN A 401 -1.39 -35.19 15.25
N GLY A 402 -0.64 -35.30 14.16
CA GLY A 402 0.69 -35.89 14.17
C GLY A 402 1.77 -34.94 14.70
N ASP A 403 3.00 -35.45 14.71
CA ASP A 403 4.20 -34.69 15.06
C ASP A 403 4.35 -33.45 14.16
N THR A 404 4.70 -32.30 14.74
CA THR A 404 5.00 -31.08 13.97
C THR A 404 6.50 -30.84 13.89
N GLU A 405 6.91 -30.02 12.93
CA GLU A 405 8.26 -29.45 12.88
C GLU A 405 8.12 -27.92 12.82
N PRO A 406 8.59 -27.15 13.80
CA PRO A 406 9.13 -27.59 15.08
C PRO A 406 8.09 -28.29 15.98
N ALA A 407 8.56 -29.18 16.84
CA ALA A 407 7.69 -30.01 17.70
C ALA A 407 6.81 -29.22 18.69
N TRP A 408 7.23 -28.00 19.06
CA TRP A 408 6.50 -27.19 20.03
C TRP A 408 5.19 -26.60 19.49
N ILE A 409 4.99 -26.53 18.17
CA ILE A 409 3.73 -26.05 17.57
C ILE A 409 2.55 -26.83 18.16
N ARG A 410 2.69 -28.16 18.24
CA ARG A 410 1.67 -29.08 18.76
C ARG A 410 1.11 -28.71 20.13
N GLY A 411 1.92 -28.07 20.99
CA GLY A 411 1.51 -27.66 22.34
C GLY A 411 1.03 -26.23 22.46
N THR A 412 1.09 -25.43 21.39
CA THR A 412 0.86 -23.98 21.45
C THR A 412 -0.27 -23.50 20.56
N MET A 413 -0.60 -24.22 19.49
CA MET A 413 -1.64 -23.83 18.54
C MET A 413 -2.20 -25.02 17.76
N ASP A 414 -3.40 -24.84 17.22
CA ASP A 414 -4.06 -25.84 16.38
C ASP A 414 -3.46 -25.88 14.96
N THR A 415 -3.52 -27.05 14.31
CA THR A 415 -3.05 -27.26 12.92
C THR A 415 -4.17 -27.81 12.02
N PRO A 416 -5.16 -26.98 11.63
CA PRO A 416 -6.32 -27.42 10.86
C PRO A 416 -5.91 -27.98 9.49
N TRP A 417 -6.70 -28.93 8.95
CA TRP A 417 -6.49 -29.43 7.59
C TRP A 417 -6.71 -28.37 6.50
N LEU A 418 -7.50 -27.35 6.82
CA LEU A 418 -7.75 -26.19 5.97
C LEU A 418 -7.17 -24.94 6.66
N ASP A 419 -6.07 -24.41 6.14
CA ASP A 419 -5.51 -23.13 6.60
C ASP A 419 -6.07 -21.99 5.72
N VAL A 420 -6.67 -20.99 6.36
CA VAL A 420 -7.53 -20.01 5.66
C VAL A 420 -7.21 -18.59 6.08
N SER A 421 -7.21 -17.67 5.12
CA SER A 421 -7.29 -16.23 5.36
C SER A 421 -8.21 -15.56 4.33
N ALA A 422 -8.75 -14.40 4.68
CA ALA A 422 -9.57 -13.61 3.76
C ALA A 422 -9.26 -12.12 3.87
N VAL A 423 -9.41 -11.41 2.76
CA VAL A 423 -9.30 -9.96 2.68
C VAL A 423 -10.51 -9.37 1.95
N LEU A 424 -10.84 -8.13 2.30
CA LEU A 424 -11.77 -7.27 1.57
C LEU A 424 -10.94 -6.22 0.82
N ASP A 425 -10.96 -6.29 -0.51
CA ASP A 425 -10.31 -5.34 -1.40
C ASP A 425 -11.31 -4.80 -2.43
N ASN A 426 -11.48 -3.47 -2.50
CA ASN A 426 -12.37 -2.82 -3.48
C ASN A 426 -13.78 -3.43 -3.60
N GLY A 427 -14.37 -3.84 -2.47
CA GLY A 427 -15.71 -4.45 -2.41
C GLY A 427 -15.74 -5.94 -2.66
N VAL A 428 -14.59 -6.56 -2.95
CA VAL A 428 -14.44 -7.97 -3.27
C VAL A 428 -13.78 -8.70 -2.10
N VAL A 429 -14.38 -9.82 -1.69
CA VAL A 429 -13.78 -10.74 -0.72
C VAL A 429 -12.89 -11.74 -1.45
N ASN A 430 -11.59 -11.68 -1.19
CA ASN A 430 -10.64 -12.70 -1.67
C ASN A 430 -10.38 -13.69 -0.54
N LEU A 431 -10.55 -14.99 -0.82
CA LEU A 431 -10.40 -16.07 0.14
C LEU A 431 -9.23 -16.97 -0.29
N ALA A 432 -8.26 -17.17 0.59
CA ALA A 432 -7.18 -18.12 0.37
C ALA A 432 -7.41 -19.34 1.27
N VAL A 433 -7.48 -20.52 0.66
CA VAL A 433 -7.69 -21.81 1.33
C VAL A 433 -6.58 -22.75 0.93
N VAL A 434 -5.77 -23.18 1.89
CA VAL A 434 -4.75 -24.20 1.71
C VAL A 434 -5.23 -25.50 2.32
N ASN A 435 -5.46 -26.51 1.49
CA ASN A 435 -5.69 -27.88 1.95
C ASN A 435 -4.34 -28.59 2.18
N VAL A 436 -3.98 -28.78 3.45
CA VAL A 436 -2.72 -29.44 3.86
C VAL A 436 -2.85 -30.97 3.99
N HIS A 437 -4.04 -31.52 3.73
CA HIS A 437 -4.23 -32.96 3.74
C HIS A 437 -3.70 -33.59 2.44
N GLU A 438 -2.87 -34.63 2.56
CA GLU A 438 -2.20 -35.24 1.41
C GLU A 438 -3.17 -35.94 0.44
N GLN A 439 -4.13 -36.71 0.99
CA GLN A 439 -4.94 -37.64 0.18
C GLN A 439 -6.41 -37.24 -0.02
N ARG A 440 -6.95 -36.32 0.79
CA ARG A 440 -8.39 -36.03 0.84
C ARG A 440 -8.69 -34.63 0.32
N ASP A 441 -9.69 -34.57 -0.56
CA ASP A 441 -10.37 -33.34 -0.95
C ASP A 441 -11.45 -33.01 0.08
N PHE A 442 -11.71 -31.72 0.30
CA PHE A 442 -12.77 -31.27 1.21
C PHE A 442 -13.83 -30.46 0.47
N VAL A 443 -15.04 -31.00 0.37
CA VAL A 443 -16.22 -30.18 0.08
C VAL A 443 -16.49 -29.35 1.32
N THR A 444 -16.46 -28.03 1.16
CA THR A 444 -16.54 -27.09 2.29
C THR A 444 -17.76 -26.20 2.12
N GLU A 445 -18.57 -26.07 3.17
CA GLU A 445 -19.67 -25.11 3.18
C GLU A 445 -19.10 -23.70 3.34
N LEU A 446 -19.52 -22.75 2.50
CA LEU A 446 -19.13 -21.34 2.61
C LEU A 446 -20.30 -20.51 3.12
N ALA A 447 -20.09 -19.74 4.18
CA ALA A 447 -21.10 -18.89 4.79
C ALA A 447 -20.60 -17.45 5.02
N GLY A 448 -21.54 -16.51 5.19
CA GLY A 448 -21.27 -15.11 5.54
C GLY A 448 -20.92 -14.19 4.36
N VAL A 449 -20.75 -14.75 3.17
CA VAL A 449 -20.59 -14.02 1.91
C VAL A 449 -21.50 -14.62 0.84
N GLU A 450 -22.17 -13.77 0.06
CA GLU A 450 -23.09 -14.19 -1.00
C GLU A 450 -22.57 -13.77 -2.38
N ALA A 451 -22.43 -14.72 -3.29
CA ALA A 451 -22.09 -14.48 -4.69
C ALA A 451 -23.19 -13.67 -5.39
N SER A 452 -22.86 -12.44 -5.80
CA SER A 452 -23.72 -11.68 -6.72
C SER A 452 -23.39 -11.95 -8.21
N GLY A 453 -22.49 -12.90 -8.49
CA GLY A 453 -21.97 -13.15 -9.84
C GLY A 453 -21.00 -14.34 -9.86
N LYS A 454 -20.33 -14.52 -11.00
CA LYS A 454 -19.32 -15.58 -11.14
C LYS A 454 -18.11 -15.30 -10.24
N VAL A 455 -17.79 -16.29 -9.44
CA VAL A 455 -16.60 -16.41 -8.61
C VAL A 455 -15.46 -16.93 -9.47
N GLU A 456 -14.30 -16.28 -9.42
CA GLU A 456 -13.09 -16.74 -10.09
C GLU A 456 -12.36 -17.70 -9.15
N VAL A 457 -11.93 -18.87 -9.64
CA VAL A 457 -11.28 -19.89 -8.82
C VAL A 457 -9.95 -20.24 -9.45
N TYR A 458 -8.87 -20.11 -8.67
CA TYR A 458 -7.51 -20.42 -9.12
C TYR A 458 -6.95 -21.56 -8.29
N ALA A 459 -6.74 -22.74 -8.87
CA ALA A 459 -6.16 -23.85 -8.15
C ALA A 459 -4.68 -24.05 -8.53
N VAL A 460 -3.80 -24.00 -7.53
CA VAL A 460 -2.39 -24.42 -7.62
C VAL A 460 -2.29 -25.86 -7.16
N THR A 461 -2.17 -26.79 -8.10
CA THR A 461 -2.15 -28.24 -7.85
C THR A 461 -1.15 -28.96 -8.77
N GLY A 462 -0.94 -30.25 -8.56
CA GLY A 462 -0.02 -31.08 -9.34
C GLY A 462 -0.31 -32.58 -9.19
N PRO A 463 0.48 -33.46 -9.85
CA PRO A 463 0.25 -34.90 -9.81
C PRO A 463 0.48 -35.56 -8.43
N GLY A 464 1.20 -34.90 -7.52
CA GLY A 464 1.46 -35.33 -6.15
C GLY A 464 2.33 -34.33 -5.39
N VAL A 465 2.49 -34.52 -4.07
CA VAL A 465 3.22 -33.58 -3.18
C VAL A 465 4.68 -33.39 -3.55
N ASP A 466 5.31 -34.38 -4.18
CA ASP A 466 6.71 -34.33 -4.63
C ASP A 466 6.89 -33.71 -6.03
N ALA A 467 5.81 -33.24 -6.67
CA ALA A 467 5.88 -32.67 -8.02
C ALA A 467 6.72 -31.39 -8.03
N VAL A 468 7.60 -31.25 -9.03
CA VAL A 468 8.51 -30.11 -9.20
C VAL A 468 8.36 -29.50 -10.61
N ASN A 469 8.74 -28.23 -10.76
CA ASN A 469 8.90 -27.60 -12.07
C ASN A 469 10.37 -27.64 -12.51
N THR A 470 10.62 -27.86 -13.80
CA THR A 470 11.95 -27.82 -14.42
C THR A 470 11.95 -26.93 -15.67
N GLU A 471 13.12 -26.77 -16.31
CA GLU A 471 13.22 -26.05 -17.59
C GLU A 471 12.40 -26.75 -18.71
N GLU A 472 12.30 -28.07 -18.65
CA GLU A 472 11.62 -28.88 -19.66
C GLU A 472 10.12 -29.05 -19.40
N LYS A 473 9.68 -28.99 -18.14
CA LYS A 473 8.30 -29.33 -17.77
C LYS A 473 7.80 -28.54 -16.54
N GLN A 474 6.61 -27.97 -16.70
CA GLN A 474 5.84 -27.39 -15.60
C GLN A 474 4.77 -28.39 -15.14
N GLU A 475 4.97 -29.02 -13.98
CA GLU A 475 4.02 -29.98 -13.37
C GLU A 475 3.02 -29.28 -12.45
N VAL A 476 3.42 -28.17 -11.83
CA VAL A 476 2.63 -27.36 -10.91
C VAL A 476 2.44 -25.98 -11.51
N GLY A 477 1.20 -25.50 -11.53
CA GLY A 477 0.85 -24.17 -12.02
C GLY A 477 -0.57 -23.79 -11.63
N ILE A 478 -1.04 -22.66 -12.15
CA ILE A 478 -2.40 -22.18 -11.91
C ILE A 478 -3.35 -22.86 -12.90
N SER A 479 -4.45 -23.41 -12.38
CA SER A 479 -5.61 -23.82 -13.16
C SER A 479 -6.79 -22.91 -12.83
N GLU A 480 -7.41 -22.33 -13.85
CA GLU A 480 -8.48 -21.36 -13.69
C GLU A 480 -9.84 -22.00 -13.94
N SER A 481 -10.81 -21.63 -13.12
CA SER A 481 -12.22 -22.01 -13.30
C SER A 481 -13.15 -20.96 -12.71
N THR A 482 -14.46 -21.18 -12.84
CA THR A 482 -15.47 -20.28 -12.26
C THR A 482 -16.51 -21.05 -11.47
N TRP A 483 -16.96 -20.50 -10.35
CA TRP A 483 -18.12 -20.99 -9.59
C TRP A 483 -19.27 -19.98 -9.68
N ASP A 484 -20.51 -20.45 -9.76
CA ASP A 484 -21.71 -19.60 -9.91
C ASP A 484 -22.25 -19.10 -8.57
N GLY A 485 -21.63 -19.50 -7.46
CA GLY A 485 -22.02 -19.07 -6.13
C GLY A 485 -23.20 -19.83 -5.54
N GLN A 486 -23.75 -20.83 -6.25
CA GLN A 486 -24.81 -21.69 -5.75
C GLN A 486 -24.26 -23.06 -5.34
N GLY A 487 -24.82 -23.61 -4.26
CA GLY A 487 -24.35 -24.86 -3.66
C GLY A 487 -23.06 -24.68 -2.87
N ASN A 488 -22.40 -25.79 -2.53
CA ASN A 488 -21.05 -25.70 -1.97
C ASN A 488 -20.07 -25.40 -3.11
N PRO A 489 -19.06 -24.54 -2.90
CA PRO A 489 -17.98 -24.38 -3.86
C PRO A 489 -17.40 -25.74 -4.23
N SER A 490 -16.83 -25.84 -5.44
CA SER A 490 -16.13 -27.07 -5.85
C SER A 490 -15.16 -27.47 -4.74
N PRO A 491 -15.05 -28.76 -4.38
CA PRO A 491 -14.23 -29.18 -3.25
C PRO A 491 -12.87 -28.50 -3.31
N ALA A 492 -12.37 -28.03 -2.16
CA ALA A 492 -10.97 -27.70 -2.00
C ALA A 492 -10.18 -28.97 -2.34
N LYS A 493 -9.79 -29.07 -3.62
CA LYS A 493 -9.15 -30.27 -4.16
C LYS A 493 -7.85 -30.46 -3.42
N ARG A 494 -7.40 -31.70 -3.25
CA ARG A 494 -6.07 -32.02 -2.71
C ARG A 494 -5.05 -31.10 -3.34
N HIS A 495 -4.26 -30.46 -2.49
CA HIS A 495 -3.25 -29.49 -2.94
C HIS A 495 -3.89 -28.35 -3.75
N THR A 496 -4.81 -27.60 -3.14
CA THR A 496 -5.35 -26.35 -3.71
C THR A 496 -5.08 -25.23 -2.71
N ALA A 497 -4.69 -24.06 -3.22
CA ALA A 497 -4.24 -22.93 -2.41
C ALA A 497 -5.17 -21.69 -2.47
N PHE A 498 -6.19 -21.64 -3.34
CA PHE A 498 -6.83 -20.35 -3.62
C PHE A 498 -8.25 -20.41 -4.23
N GLU A 499 -9.18 -19.59 -3.74
CA GLU A 499 -10.55 -19.44 -4.26
C GLU A 499 -11.03 -17.99 -4.13
N THR A 500 -11.17 -17.23 -5.23
CA THR A 500 -11.58 -15.81 -5.18
C THR A 500 -13.07 -15.61 -5.39
N THR A 501 -13.83 -15.58 -4.31
CA THR A 501 -15.27 -15.30 -4.34
C THR A 501 -15.58 -13.84 -4.65
N ARG A 502 -15.91 -13.53 -5.91
CA ARG A 502 -16.41 -12.21 -6.29
C ARG A 502 -17.83 -11.99 -5.74
N THR A 503 -17.90 -11.28 -4.62
CA THR A 503 -19.14 -10.75 -4.04
C THR A 503 -18.96 -9.24 -3.92
N PRO A 504 -19.83 -8.39 -4.49
CA PRO A 504 -19.93 -7.00 -4.09
C PRO A 504 -20.61 -7.00 -2.73
N GLY A 505 -19.79 -6.95 -1.69
CA GLY A 505 -20.25 -6.42 -0.42
C GLY A 505 -20.64 -4.97 -0.62
N ASP A 506 -21.83 -4.62 -0.16
CA ASP A 506 -22.33 -3.28 0.15
C ASP A 506 -21.28 -2.17 -0.10
N GLN A 507 -21.38 -1.51 -1.26
CA GLN A 507 -20.32 -0.66 -1.81
C GLN A 507 -20.26 0.69 -1.07
N SER A 508 -19.54 0.69 0.04
CA SER A 508 -18.85 1.87 0.55
C SER A 508 -17.34 1.68 0.35
N HIS A 509 -16.85 1.84 -0.88
CA HIS A 509 -15.43 1.64 -1.19
C HIS A 509 -14.76 2.94 -1.66
N MET A 510 -13.84 3.42 -0.83
CA MET A 510 -12.78 4.35 -1.23
C MET A 510 -11.84 3.62 -2.19
N LEU A 511 -11.64 4.20 -3.37
CA LEU A 511 -10.48 3.94 -4.21
C LEU A 511 -9.22 4.34 -3.44
N SER A 512 -8.10 3.65 -3.63
CA SER A 512 -6.74 4.09 -3.25
C SER A 512 -5.82 3.86 -4.44
N GLY A 513 -5.20 4.93 -4.91
CA GLY A 513 -4.06 4.91 -5.80
C GLY A 513 -2.85 5.53 -5.08
N ALA A 514 -1.72 5.47 -5.77
CA ALA A 514 -0.38 5.69 -5.24
C ALA A 514 -0.20 7.03 -4.51
N CYS A 515 0.18 6.92 -3.23
CA CYS A 515 0.52 8.02 -2.35
C CYS A 515 1.96 8.48 -2.61
N PHE A 516 2.14 9.57 -3.37
CA PHE A 516 3.39 10.34 -3.33
C PHE A 516 3.35 11.24 -2.10
N SER A 517 4.16 10.94 -1.09
CA SER A 517 4.33 11.81 0.08
C SER A 517 5.43 12.84 -0.18
N LEU A 518 5.03 14.03 -0.63
CA LEU A 518 5.88 15.23 -0.55
C LEU A 518 5.85 15.79 0.87
N PRO A 519 6.94 16.41 1.36
CA PRO A 519 7.03 16.95 2.71
C PRO A 519 6.02 18.09 2.96
N PRO A 520 5.59 18.33 4.23
CA PRO A 520 4.42 19.17 4.55
C PRO A 520 4.59 20.68 4.33
N SER A 521 5.67 21.14 3.70
CA SER A 521 6.01 22.57 3.65
C SER A 521 6.36 23.10 2.25
N CYS A 522 6.18 22.35 1.17
CA CYS A 522 6.36 22.92 -0.18
C CYS A 522 5.55 22.21 -1.29
N SER A 523 4.74 22.99 -2.01
CA SER A 523 4.17 22.76 -3.34
C SER A 523 3.05 21.71 -3.53
N SER A 524 1.81 22.10 -3.22
CA SER A 524 0.63 21.48 -3.84
C SER A 524 0.50 21.81 -5.33
N THR A 525 1.22 22.81 -5.84
CA THR A 525 1.09 23.27 -7.23
C THR A 525 1.92 22.49 -8.26
N CYS A 526 3.08 21.96 -7.87
CA CYS A 526 3.95 21.23 -8.81
C CYS A 526 3.46 19.79 -9.06
N ALA A 527 2.92 19.12 -8.05
CA ALA A 527 2.41 17.75 -8.17
C ALA A 527 1.25 17.66 -9.16
N ASP A 528 0.29 18.60 -9.09
CA ASP A 528 -0.90 18.59 -9.96
C ASP A 528 -0.58 18.81 -11.45
N LEU A 529 0.47 19.59 -11.75
CA LEU A 529 0.97 19.82 -13.12
C LEU A 529 1.69 18.61 -13.71
N VAL A 530 2.40 17.83 -12.88
CA VAL A 530 3.14 16.64 -13.32
C VAL A 530 2.19 15.52 -13.79
N PHE A 531 1.01 15.39 -13.17
CA PHE A 531 -0.01 14.40 -13.55
C PHE A 531 -0.92 14.82 -14.73
N PHE A 532 -0.88 16.09 -15.14
CA PHE A 532 -1.73 16.57 -16.24
C PHE A 532 -1.21 16.13 -17.62
N THR A 533 0.11 15.96 -17.79
CA THR A 533 0.74 15.59 -19.07
C THR A 533 0.38 14.17 -19.56
N PRO A 534 0.36 13.13 -18.69
CA PRO A 534 -0.13 11.80 -19.07
C PRO A 534 -1.65 11.77 -19.36
N ALA A 535 -2.45 12.60 -18.69
CA ALA A 535 -3.90 12.68 -18.92
C ALA A 535 -4.25 13.32 -20.27
N VAL A 536 -3.48 14.33 -20.70
CA VAL A 536 -3.55 14.91 -22.05
C VAL A 536 -3.21 13.85 -23.12
N TYR A 537 -2.19 13.03 -22.88
CA TYR A 537 -1.83 11.91 -23.76
C TYR A 537 -2.92 10.83 -23.79
N ALA A 538 -3.48 10.45 -22.64
CA ALA A 538 -4.57 9.49 -22.54
C ALA A 538 -5.84 9.98 -23.25
N SER A 539 -6.20 11.26 -23.10
CA SER A 539 -7.34 11.89 -23.80
C SER A 539 -7.17 11.84 -25.33
N ALA A 540 -5.97 12.17 -25.82
CA ALA A 540 -5.65 12.07 -27.25
C ALA A 540 -5.70 10.62 -27.76
N ARG A 541 -5.15 9.67 -27.00
CA ARG A 541 -5.18 8.23 -27.32
C ARG A 541 -6.61 7.68 -27.36
N ASP A 542 -7.44 8.03 -26.39
CA ASP A 542 -8.79 7.49 -26.25
C ASP A 542 -9.75 8.11 -27.28
N ALA A 543 -9.56 9.39 -27.64
CA ALA A 543 -10.26 10.03 -28.76
C ALA A 543 -9.92 9.38 -30.11
N LEU A 544 -8.65 9.01 -30.33
CA LEU A 544 -8.19 8.30 -31.53
C LEU A 544 -8.72 6.86 -31.58
N ARG A 545 -8.67 6.11 -30.48
CA ARG A 545 -9.16 4.71 -30.40
C ARG A 545 -10.68 4.60 -30.49
N GLY A 546 -11.40 5.56 -29.92
CA GLY A 546 -12.86 5.59 -29.90
C GLY A 546 -13.52 6.22 -31.14
N GLY A 547 -12.73 6.67 -32.13
CA GLY A 547 -13.25 7.35 -33.33
C GLY A 547 -13.93 8.70 -33.06
N LYS A 548 -13.68 9.31 -31.89
CA LYS A 548 -14.28 10.59 -31.46
C LYS A 548 -13.46 11.78 -31.97
N TYR A 549 -13.24 11.86 -33.28
CA TYR A 549 -12.40 12.88 -33.91
C TYR A 549 -12.88 14.32 -33.66
N GLY A 550 -14.17 14.52 -33.34
CA GLY A 550 -14.71 15.83 -32.94
C GLY A 550 -14.12 16.37 -31.64
N THR A 551 -13.71 15.51 -30.70
CA THR A 551 -13.07 15.91 -29.44
C THR A 551 -11.65 16.44 -29.67
N LEU A 552 -10.95 15.96 -30.71
CA LEU A 552 -9.63 16.48 -31.12
C LEU A 552 -9.73 17.85 -31.83
N GLY A 553 -10.90 18.15 -32.41
CA GLY A 553 -11.16 19.41 -33.13
C GLY A 553 -11.69 20.55 -32.26
N SER A 554 -12.07 20.30 -31.00
CA SER A 554 -12.59 21.30 -30.06
C SER A 554 -11.69 21.42 -28.82
N PRO A 555 -10.94 22.52 -28.66
CA PRO A 555 -10.07 22.72 -27.50
C PRO A 555 -10.80 22.64 -26.16
N ALA A 556 -12.07 23.09 -26.10
CA ALA A 556 -12.88 23.04 -24.89
C ALA A 556 -13.25 21.59 -24.52
N ALA A 557 -13.78 20.81 -25.48
CA ALA A 557 -14.14 19.41 -25.25
C ALA A 557 -12.91 18.54 -24.92
N PHE A 558 -11.76 18.84 -25.52
CA PHE A 558 -10.51 18.17 -25.18
C PHE A 558 -10.08 18.45 -23.74
N LYS A 559 -10.19 19.71 -23.28
CA LYS A 559 -9.85 20.11 -21.91
C LYS A 559 -10.78 19.46 -20.88
N GLU A 560 -12.08 19.40 -21.15
CA GLU A 560 -13.06 18.72 -20.29
C GLU A 560 -12.77 17.22 -20.15
N SER A 561 -12.46 16.54 -21.26
CA SER A 561 -12.07 15.13 -21.27
C SER A 561 -10.74 14.89 -20.53
N ALA A 562 -9.73 15.75 -20.76
CA ALA A 562 -8.45 15.63 -20.07
C ALA A 562 -8.58 15.87 -18.56
N PHE A 563 -9.38 16.86 -18.16
CA PHE A 563 -9.68 17.14 -16.75
C PHE A 563 -10.42 15.95 -16.10
N TYR A 564 -11.41 15.37 -16.79
CA TYR A 564 -12.11 14.18 -16.30
C TYR A 564 -11.13 13.03 -16.03
N LEU A 565 -10.25 12.69 -16.98
CA LEU A 565 -9.29 11.60 -16.83
C LEU A 565 -8.26 11.87 -15.73
N TRP A 566 -7.77 13.11 -15.64
CA TRP A 566 -6.89 13.54 -14.54
C TRP A 566 -7.59 13.39 -13.19
N PHE A 567 -8.78 13.98 -13.04
CA PHE A 567 -9.56 13.93 -11.81
C PHE A 567 -9.90 12.49 -11.42
N LYS A 568 -10.34 11.65 -12.38
CA LYS A 568 -10.61 10.22 -12.17
C LYS A 568 -9.40 9.47 -11.60
N THR A 569 -8.20 9.79 -12.07
CA THR A 569 -6.95 9.14 -11.62
C THR A 569 -6.63 9.48 -10.18
N ILE A 570 -6.83 10.74 -9.78
CA ILE A 570 -6.45 11.23 -8.43
C ILE A 570 -7.63 11.32 -7.45
N ASN A 571 -8.86 11.03 -7.88
CA ASN A 571 -10.09 11.25 -7.10
C ASN A 571 -10.07 10.58 -5.72
N HIS A 572 -9.40 9.43 -5.60
CA HIS A 572 -9.23 8.76 -4.32
C HIS A 572 -8.54 9.62 -3.26
N HIS A 573 -7.51 10.39 -3.62
CA HIS A 573 -6.84 11.31 -2.72
C HIS A 573 -7.81 12.41 -2.24
N PHE A 574 -8.66 12.92 -3.14
CA PHE A 574 -9.69 13.90 -2.77
C PHE A 574 -10.70 13.30 -1.80
N ILE A 575 -11.19 12.09 -2.07
CA ILE A 575 -12.12 11.37 -1.19
C ILE A 575 -11.49 11.15 0.21
N GLU A 576 -10.23 10.74 0.27
CA GLU A 576 -9.51 10.50 1.53
C GLU A 576 -9.30 11.79 2.32
N ILE A 577 -8.78 12.85 1.67
CA ILE A 577 -8.59 14.17 2.27
C ILE A 577 -9.92 14.70 2.81
N GLU A 578 -10.97 14.68 1.98
CA GLU A 578 -12.30 15.12 2.39
C GLU A 578 -12.79 14.33 3.61
N SER A 579 -12.55 13.02 3.67
CA SER A 579 -13.05 12.16 4.75
C SER A 579 -12.27 12.26 6.06
N THR A 580 -10.97 12.55 6.00
CA THR A 580 -10.08 12.42 7.17
C THR A 580 -9.48 13.73 7.66
N ARG A 581 -9.44 14.77 6.81
CA ARG A 581 -8.67 16.01 7.07
C ARG A 581 -9.45 17.30 6.82
N THR A 582 -10.75 17.22 6.54
CA THR A 582 -11.58 18.40 6.24
C THR A 582 -12.90 18.37 7.02
N PRO A 583 -13.61 19.51 7.14
CA PRO A 583 -14.93 19.56 7.76
C PRO A 583 -16.07 19.03 6.86
N VAL A 584 -15.79 18.59 5.63
CA VAL A 584 -16.81 18.11 4.67
C VAL A 584 -17.73 17.03 5.26
N PRO A 585 -17.25 16.03 6.03
CA PRO A 585 -18.11 15.00 6.65
C PRO A 585 -19.07 15.56 7.69
N GLN A 586 -18.78 16.73 8.29
CA GLN A 586 -19.67 17.43 9.22
C GLN A 586 -20.58 18.41 8.49
N LEU A 587 -20.18 18.92 7.32
CA LEU A 587 -20.94 19.89 6.52
C LEU A 587 -22.07 19.24 5.71
N VAL A 588 -21.75 18.25 4.87
CA VAL A 588 -22.72 17.66 3.91
C VAL A 588 -23.96 17.08 4.59
N PRO A 589 -23.88 16.35 5.73
CA PRO A 589 -25.07 15.82 6.41
C PRO A 589 -26.03 16.87 6.99
N GLN A 590 -25.67 18.16 6.96
CA GLN A 590 -26.54 19.26 7.36
C GLN A 590 -27.49 19.71 6.22
N ALA A 591 -27.30 19.20 5.01
CA ALA A 591 -28.18 19.44 3.88
C ALA A 591 -29.56 18.81 4.13
N SER A 592 -30.61 19.54 3.76
CA SER A 592 -32.00 19.14 4.02
C SER A 592 -32.97 19.76 3.02
N GLY A 593 -34.12 19.13 2.80
CA GLY A 593 -35.17 19.58 1.88
C GLY A 593 -34.79 19.40 0.42
N LEU A 594 -35.18 20.35 -0.43
CA LEU A 594 -34.75 20.45 -1.82
C LEU A 594 -33.34 21.04 -1.88
N VAL A 595 -32.38 20.21 -2.27
CA VAL A 595 -30.95 20.55 -2.32
C VAL A 595 -30.51 20.77 -3.77
N LEU A 596 -29.75 21.83 -4.02
CA LEU A 596 -28.98 22.01 -5.25
C LEU A 596 -27.50 21.72 -4.96
N GLU A 597 -26.96 20.64 -5.52
CA GLU A 597 -25.54 20.30 -5.43
C GLU A 597 -24.80 20.84 -6.66
N LEU A 598 -23.80 21.68 -6.43
CA LEU A 598 -22.98 22.26 -7.49
C LEU A 598 -21.79 21.35 -7.75
N GLY A 599 -21.56 21.01 -9.02
CA GLY A 599 -20.39 20.29 -9.49
C GLY A 599 -20.09 19.01 -8.69
N PRO A 600 -20.97 17.99 -8.71
CA PRO A 600 -20.76 16.74 -7.99
C PRO A 600 -19.48 16.00 -8.41
N GLY A 601 -18.87 16.34 -9.56
CA GLY A 601 -17.65 15.68 -10.04
C GLY A 601 -17.88 14.18 -10.20
N MET A 602 -17.04 13.34 -9.58
CA MET A 602 -17.25 11.88 -9.58
C MET A 602 -18.34 11.39 -8.60
N GLY A 603 -19.10 12.29 -7.96
CA GLY A 603 -20.12 11.94 -6.97
C GLY A 603 -19.61 11.78 -5.53
N ASN A 604 -18.48 12.41 -5.19
CA ASN A 604 -17.78 12.19 -3.90
C ASN A 604 -18.64 12.45 -2.66
N GLN A 605 -19.60 13.39 -2.74
CA GLN A 605 -20.43 13.79 -1.60
C GLN A 605 -21.70 12.95 -1.44
N LEU A 606 -22.07 12.14 -2.44
CA LEU A 606 -23.36 11.45 -2.50
C LEU A 606 -23.61 10.58 -1.25
N ARG A 607 -22.59 9.83 -0.81
CA ARG A 607 -22.64 8.98 0.39
C ARG A 607 -22.86 9.73 1.71
N ARG A 608 -22.70 11.05 1.71
CA ARG A 608 -22.78 11.91 2.91
C ARG A 608 -24.15 12.57 3.06
N PHE A 609 -25.06 12.43 2.08
CA PHE A 609 -26.42 12.91 2.24
C PHE A 609 -27.20 12.06 3.25
N ASP A 610 -27.87 12.73 4.18
CA ASP A 610 -28.82 12.08 5.08
C ASP A 610 -30.18 11.97 4.37
N LYS A 611 -30.49 10.77 3.87
CA LYS A 611 -31.74 10.48 3.14
C LYS A 611 -33.00 10.85 3.92
N ALA A 612 -32.95 10.84 5.25
CA ALA A 612 -34.11 11.21 6.07
C ALA A 612 -34.36 12.73 6.08
N LYS A 613 -33.36 13.54 5.72
CA LYS A 613 -33.44 15.01 5.71
C LYS A 613 -33.64 15.61 4.32
N VAL A 614 -33.18 14.94 3.26
CA VAL A 614 -33.30 15.43 1.88
C VAL A 614 -34.58 14.91 1.24
N THR A 615 -35.35 15.80 0.63
CA THR A 615 -36.57 15.43 -0.12
C THR A 615 -36.29 15.21 -1.59
N ARG A 616 -35.35 15.98 -2.15
CA ARG A 616 -34.86 15.87 -3.53
C ARG A 616 -33.51 16.59 -3.63
N VAL A 617 -32.57 16.02 -4.37
CA VAL A 617 -31.26 16.61 -4.64
C VAL A 617 -31.13 16.75 -6.15
N VAL A 618 -30.84 17.96 -6.61
CA VAL A 618 -30.56 18.26 -8.02
C VAL A 618 -29.07 18.56 -8.12
N GLY A 619 -28.31 17.62 -8.71
CA GLY A 619 -26.88 17.79 -8.99
C GLY A 619 -26.67 18.47 -10.34
N VAL A 620 -25.86 19.52 -10.38
CA VAL A 620 -25.57 20.25 -11.63
C VAL A 620 -24.09 20.10 -11.97
N GLU A 621 -23.79 19.35 -13.05
CA GLU A 621 -22.44 19.10 -13.52
C GLU A 621 -22.26 19.61 -14.95
N SER A 622 -21.32 20.54 -15.14
CA SER A 622 -21.04 21.14 -16.45
C SER A 622 -20.31 20.18 -17.40
N ASN A 623 -19.50 19.25 -16.86
CA ASN A 623 -18.72 18.32 -17.65
C ASN A 623 -19.40 16.95 -17.75
N ALA A 624 -20.01 16.68 -18.91
CA ALA A 624 -20.79 15.47 -19.15
C ALA A 624 -20.01 14.15 -19.02
N HIS A 625 -18.68 14.18 -19.02
CA HIS A 625 -17.87 12.98 -18.82
C HIS A 625 -18.04 12.35 -17.43
N PHE A 626 -18.42 13.14 -16.42
CA PHE A 626 -18.66 12.65 -15.06
C PHE A 626 -20.03 11.97 -14.89
N ALA A 627 -20.97 12.17 -15.81
CA ALA A 627 -22.34 11.68 -15.64
C ALA A 627 -22.46 10.16 -15.39
N PRO A 628 -21.72 9.29 -16.10
CA PRO A 628 -21.77 7.85 -15.82
C PRO A 628 -21.29 7.50 -14.40
N ASP A 629 -20.22 8.13 -13.92
CA ASP A 629 -19.67 7.88 -12.59
C ASP A 629 -20.61 8.42 -11.49
N ILE A 630 -21.23 9.59 -11.70
CA ILE A 630 -22.25 10.15 -10.78
C ILE A 630 -23.47 9.22 -10.70
N LEU A 631 -24.03 8.81 -11.85
CA LEU A 631 -25.21 7.94 -11.87
C LEU A 631 -24.93 6.58 -11.25
N LEU A 632 -23.72 6.05 -11.42
CA LEU A 632 -23.28 4.85 -10.73
C LEU A 632 -23.26 5.06 -9.21
N GLN A 633 -22.67 6.15 -8.72
CA GLN A 633 -22.68 6.47 -7.29
C GLN A 633 -24.08 6.72 -6.74
N VAL A 634 -24.98 7.37 -7.49
CA VAL A 634 -26.39 7.52 -7.11
C VAL A 634 -27.04 6.17 -6.87
N LYS A 635 -26.80 5.20 -7.75
CA LYS A 635 -27.27 3.83 -7.62
C LYS A 635 -26.63 3.11 -6.42
N GLU A 636 -25.31 3.16 -6.29
CA GLU A 636 -24.57 2.52 -5.19
C GLU A 636 -25.01 3.05 -3.83
N GLN A 637 -25.30 4.34 -3.72
CA GLN A 637 -25.78 4.96 -2.48
C GLN A 637 -27.31 4.87 -2.32
N GLY A 638 -28.02 4.22 -3.24
CA GLY A 638 -29.48 4.06 -3.23
C GLY A 638 -30.24 5.39 -3.22
N LEU A 639 -29.73 6.41 -3.92
CA LEU A 639 -30.30 7.75 -4.02
C LEU A 639 -31.18 7.93 -5.27
N GLU A 640 -31.46 6.85 -6.01
CA GLU A 640 -32.21 6.87 -7.29
C GLU A 640 -33.58 7.55 -7.18
N ASP A 641 -34.24 7.43 -6.02
CA ASP A 641 -35.57 8.03 -5.78
C ASP A 641 -35.51 9.53 -5.43
N VAL A 642 -34.35 10.05 -5.05
CA VAL A 642 -34.21 11.42 -4.52
C VAL A 642 -33.22 12.27 -5.30
N TYR A 643 -32.31 11.69 -6.07
CA TYR A 643 -31.24 12.42 -6.77
C TYR A 643 -31.48 12.50 -8.27
N GLU A 644 -31.35 13.71 -8.81
CA GLU A 644 -31.48 14.01 -10.23
C GLU A 644 -30.24 14.74 -10.73
N LEU A 645 -29.59 14.22 -11.76
CA LEU A 645 -28.41 14.82 -12.38
C LEU A 645 -28.79 15.65 -13.60
N LEU A 646 -28.38 16.92 -13.62
CA LEU A 646 -28.47 17.84 -14.75
C LEU A 646 -27.09 18.12 -15.31
N THR A 647 -26.85 17.75 -16.57
CA THR A 647 -25.61 18.06 -17.29
C THR A 647 -25.69 19.44 -17.92
N CYS A 648 -25.51 20.49 -17.11
CA CYS A 648 -25.57 21.89 -17.53
C CYS A 648 -24.68 22.77 -16.64
N SER A 649 -24.51 24.04 -17.02
CA SER A 649 -23.85 25.02 -16.14
C SER A 649 -24.79 25.45 -15.01
N VAL A 650 -24.25 25.74 -13.83
CA VAL A 650 -25.01 26.34 -12.71
C VAL A 650 -25.67 27.67 -13.08
N ASP A 651 -25.13 28.37 -14.07
CA ASP A 651 -25.68 29.65 -14.55
C ASP A 651 -26.80 29.48 -15.61
N ASP A 652 -27.18 28.25 -15.98
CA ASP A 652 -28.29 27.98 -16.92
C ASP A 652 -29.65 28.00 -16.21
N SER A 653 -30.14 29.20 -15.92
CA SER A 653 -31.44 29.39 -15.26
C SER A 653 -32.59 28.70 -16.00
N ASN A 654 -32.58 28.63 -17.33
CA ASN A 654 -33.65 27.96 -18.09
C ASN A 654 -33.67 26.45 -17.85
N ALA A 655 -32.50 25.82 -17.75
CA ALA A 655 -32.40 24.41 -17.38
C ALA A 655 -32.90 24.19 -15.95
N LEU A 656 -32.44 25.00 -14.99
CA LEU A 656 -32.85 24.91 -13.59
C LEU A 656 -34.37 25.08 -13.40
N GLU A 657 -34.98 26.07 -14.07
CA GLU A 657 -36.41 26.35 -13.97
C GLU A 657 -37.28 25.19 -14.47
N ARG A 658 -36.86 24.46 -15.52
CA ARG A 658 -37.57 23.26 -16.01
C ARG A 658 -37.65 22.14 -14.99
N HIS A 659 -36.68 22.09 -14.08
CA HIS A 659 -36.63 21.11 -12.99
C HIS A 659 -37.24 21.66 -11.69
N GLY A 660 -37.92 22.80 -11.75
CA GLY A 660 -38.61 23.40 -10.61
C GLY A 660 -37.68 24.16 -9.65
N ILE A 661 -36.46 24.47 -10.10
CA ILE A 661 -35.52 25.31 -9.35
C ILE A 661 -35.75 26.76 -9.77
N VAL A 662 -36.46 27.50 -8.92
CA VAL A 662 -36.89 28.89 -9.15
C VAL A 662 -36.53 29.75 -7.92
N ALA A 663 -36.76 31.06 -7.97
CA ALA A 663 -36.55 31.92 -6.80
C ALA A 663 -37.27 31.38 -5.56
N GLY A 664 -36.53 31.26 -4.45
CA GLY A 664 -37.08 30.75 -3.19
C GLY A 664 -37.59 29.31 -3.25
N SER A 665 -37.04 28.45 -4.12
CA SER A 665 -37.40 27.03 -4.15
C SER A 665 -36.47 26.14 -3.33
N LEU A 666 -35.21 26.56 -3.12
CA LEU A 666 -34.18 25.72 -2.50
C LEU A 666 -34.18 25.84 -0.98
N ASP A 667 -34.12 24.69 -0.31
CA ASP A 667 -33.88 24.61 1.14
C ASP A 667 -32.37 24.59 1.44
N THR A 668 -31.57 23.98 0.55
CA THR A 668 -30.10 23.94 0.68
C THR A 668 -29.42 24.14 -0.68
N VAL A 669 -28.33 24.89 -0.70
CA VAL A 669 -27.31 24.89 -1.77
C VAL A 669 -26.03 24.27 -1.18
N LEU A 670 -25.46 23.27 -1.86
CA LEU A 670 -24.23 22.59 -1.48
C LEU A 670 -23.14 22.88 -2.52
N SER A 671 -21.99 23.42 -2.07
CA SER A 671 -20.85 23.71 -2.94
C SER A 671 -19.53 23.26 -2.31
N ILE A 672 -18.92 22.21 -2.87
CA ILE A 672 -17.66 21.65 -2.38
C ILE A 672 -16.61 21.77 -3.49
N GLN A 673 -15.76 22.80 -3.41
CA GLN A 673 -14.68 23.12 -4.37
C GLN A 673 -15.13 23.47 -5.80
N VAL A 674 -16.21 24.23 -5.97
CA VAL A 674 -16.77 24.55 -7.30
C VAL A 674 -16.74 26.04 -7.62
N LEU A 675 -16.98 26.92 -6.64
CA LEU A 675 -17.10 28.36 -6.90
C LEU A 675 -15.81 29.01 -7.41
N CYS A 676 -14.66 28.37 -7.17
CA CYS A 676 -13.38 28.81 -7.73
C CYS A 676 -13.24 28.59 -9.25
N SER A 677 -14.06 27.72 -9.87
CA SER A 677 -13.99 27.39 -11.30
C SER A 677 -15.09 28.03 -12.14
N VAL A 678 -16.22 28.42 -11.54
CA VAL A 678 -17.33 29.05 -12.29
C VAL A 678 -16.89 30.36 -12.97
N PRO A 679 -17.37 30.76 -14.15
CA PRO A 679 -16.88 31.96 -14.82
C PRO A 679 -17.02 33.25 -14.00
N HIS A 680 -18.16 33.43 -13.31
CA HIS A 680 -18.52 34.67 -12.58
C HIS A 680 -19.05 34.38 -11.17
N PRO A 681 -18.18 34.07 -10.18
CA PRO A 681 -18.61 33.58 -8.86
C PRO A 681 -19.54 34.53 -8.11
N GLU A 682 -19.34 35.85 -8.21
CA GLU A 682 -20.22 36.84 -7.58
C GLU A 682 -21.65 36.81 -8.16
N ALA A 683 -21.77 36.66 -9.48
CA ALA A 683 -23.07 36.57 -10.15
C ALA A 683 -23.76 35.24 -9.82
N THR A 684 -23.02 34.13 -9.90
CA THR A 684 -23.50 32.80 -9.53
C THR A 684 -23.99 32.79 -8.08
N LEU A 685 -23.22 33.33 -7.13
CA LEU A 685 -23.63 33.37 -5.71
C LEU A 685 -24.87 34.24 -5.46
N LYS A 686 -25.03 35.37 -6.16
CA LYS A 686 -26.26 36.17 -6.10
C LYS A 686 -27.47 35.40 -6.61
N GLU A 687 -27.29 34.63 -7.68
CA GLU A 687 -28.36 33.78 -8.19
C GLU A 687 -28.69 32.64 -7.23
N LEU A 688 -27.70 31.94 -6.69
CA LEU A 688 -27.89 30.91 -5.67
C LEU A 688 -28.61 31.48 -4.43
N TYR A 689 -28.25 32.69 -4.00
CA TYR A 689 -28.94 33.40 -2.93
C TYR A 689 -30.40 33.70 -3.27
N ARG A 690 -30.71 34.08 -4.52
CA ARG A 690 -32.09 34.29 -5.01
C ARG A 690 -32.89 32.97 -4.99
N LEU A 691 -32.28 31.86 -5.37
CA LEU A 691 -32.91 30.53 -5.41
C LEU A 691 -33.18 29.95 -4.01
N LEU A 692 -32.38 30.32 -3.00
CA LEU A 692 -32.63 29.94 -1.59
C LEU A 692 -33.90 30.57 -1.03
N LYS A 693 -34.68 29.77 -0.30
CA LYS A 693 -35.80 30.23 0.55
C LYS A 693 -35.30 31.09 1.71
N PRO A 694 -36.15 31.96 2.28
CA PRO A 694 -35.94 32.46 3.65
C PRO A 694 -35.76 31.26 4.61
N GLY A 695 -34.70 31.28 5.42
CA GLY A 695 -34.28 30.16 6.27
C GLY A 695 -33.47 29.06 5.56
N GLY A 696 -33.28 29.17 4.24
CA GLY A 696 -32.48 28.23 3.45
C GLY A 696 -30.97 28.34 3.73
N LYS A 697 -30.24 27.25 3.46
CA LYS A 697 -28.82 27.13 3.82
C LYS A 697 -27.89 27.15 2.60
N LEU A 698 -26.78 27.86 2.68
CA LEU A 698 -25.60 27.65 1.83
C LEU A 698 -24.55 26.88 2.63
N ILE A 699 -24.28 25.63 2.22
CA ILE A 699 -23.24 24.78 2.79
C ILE A 699 -22.07 24.79 1.82
N PHE A 700 -20.89 25.20 2.27
CA PHE A 700 -19.74 25.30 1.37
C PHE A 700 -18.41 24.91 2.01
N TRP A 701 -17.49 24.41 1.18
CA TRP A 701 -16.06 24.27 1.47
C TRP A 701 -15.29 24.58 0.19
N GLU A 702 -14.61 25.73 0.15
CA GLU A 702 -14.06 26.33 -1.08
C GLU A 702 -12.62 26.80 -0.86
N HIS A 703 -11.77 26.75 -1.89
CA HIS A 703 -10.52 27.51 -1.81
C HIS A 703 -10.73 28.97 -2.18
N HIS A 704 -9.87 29.81 -1.63
CA HIS A 704 -9.90 31.23 -1.89
C HIS A 704 -8.50 31.84 -1.86
N ARG A 705 -8.42 33.12 -2.21
CA ARG A 705 -7.23 33.95 -2.11
C ARG A 705 -6.75 34.01 -0.66
N SER A 706 -5.44 33.89 -0.45
CA SER A 706 -4.82 34.02 0.87
C SER A 706 -4.93 35.43 1.44
N SER A 707 -4.92 35.54 2.76
CA SER A 707 -4.79 36.81 3.48
C SER A 707 -3.34 37.25 3.66
N ASP A 708 -2.36 36.35 3.45
CA ASP A 708 -0.94 36.64 3.54
C ASP A 708 -0.41 37.25 2.24
N TRP A 709 0.19 38.44 2.33
CA TRP A 709 0.58 39.22 1.15
C TRP A 709 1.64 38.51 0.29
N VAL A 710 2.57 37.77 0.90
CA VAL A 710 3.60 37.01 0.17
C VAL A 710 2.94 35.92 -0.66
N THR A 711 2.01 35.20 -0.04
CA THR A 711 1.26 34.13 -0.67
C THR A 711 0.35 34.65 -1.78
N VAL A 712 -0.28 35.80 -1.59
CA VAL A 712 -1.08 36.45 -2.63
C VAL A 712 -0.25 36.73 -3.87
N VAL A 713 0.96 37.28 -3.73
CA VAL A 713 1.87 37.50 -4.88
C VAL A 713 2.15 36.18 -5.60
N MET A 714 2.42 35.10 -4.86
CA MET A 714 2.63 33.77 -5.44
C MET A 714 1.36 33.24 -6.14
N GLN A 715 0.18 33.41 -5.56
CA GLN A 715 -1.08 33.03 -6.20
C GLN A 715 -1.27 33.76 -7.53
N TYR A 716 -1.01 35.07 -7.60
CA TYR A 716 -1.10 35.84 -8.85
C TYR A 716 -0.07 35.39 -9.89
N LEU A 717 1.16 35.06 -9.48
CA LEU A 717 2.20 34.56 -10.40
C LEU A 717 1.86 33.18 -10.96
N TRP A 718 1.33 32.28 -10.14
CA TRP A 718 1.01 30.91 -10.54
C TRP A 718 -0.34 30.76 -11.24
N ASN A 719 -1.31 31.65 -10.96
CA ASN A 719 -2.68 31.52 -11.45
C ASN A 719 -2.82 31.42 -12.98
N PRO A 720 -2.07 32.16 -13.83
CA PRO A 720 -2.16 32.01 -15.28
C PRO A 720 -1.81 30.61 -15.79
N ILE A 721 -0.86 29.93 -15.14
CA ILE A 721 -0.52 28.54 -15.47
C ILE A 721 -1.64 27.64 -14.94
N TRP A 722 -1.95 27.77 -13.66
CA TRP A 722 -2.93 26.95 -12.96
C TRP A 722 -4.32 26.95 -13.61
N SER A 723 -4.88 28.12 -13.93
CA SER A 723 -6.23 28.22 -14.50
C SER A 723 -6.31 27.65 -15.92
N GLN A 724 -5.19 27.65 -16.66
CA GLN A 724 -5.13 27.05 -17.98
C GLN A 724 -5.13 25.52 -17.92
N PHE A 725 -4.45 24.92 -16.95
CA PHE A 725 -4.36 23.47 -16.82
C PHE A 725 -5.49 22.87 -15.97
N ILE A 726 -5.75 23.40 -14.78
CA ILE A 726 -6.71 22.83 -13.81
C ILE A 726 -8.11 23.43 -13.96
N GLY A 727 -8.24 24.65 -14.50
CA GLY A 727 -9.54 25.28 -14.78
C GLY A 727 -10.12 26.15 -13.66
N CYS A 728 -9.65 26.05 -12.41
CA CYS A 728 -10.03 26.95 -11.32
C CYS A 728 -9.04 28.13 -11.15
N HIS A 729 -9.43 29.14 -10.36
CA HIS A 729 -8.61 30.34 -10.13
C HIS A 729 -8.26 30.51 -8.64
N MET A 730 -6.96 30.53 -8.32
CA MET A 730 -6.44 30.63 -6.95
C MET A 730 -6.60 32.04 -6.34
N THR A 731 -6.77 33.05 -7.18
CA THR A 731 -6.79 34.47 -6.78
C THR A 731 -8.18 34.98 -6.40
N ARG A 732 -9.21 34.12 -6.42
CA ARG A 732 -10.60 34.51 -6.15
C ARG A 732 -10.90 34.60 -4.67
N ASP A 733 -11.58 35.66 -4.25
CA ASP A 733 -11.99 35.89 -2.87
C ASP A 733 -13.42 35.38 -2.65
N ILE A 734 -13.55 34.07 -2.44
CA ILE A 734 -14.86 33.42 -2.32
C ILE A 734 -15.63 33.88 -1.06
N PRO A 735 -15.02 34.00 0.14
CA PRO A 735 -15.72 34.55 1.30
C PRO A 735 -16.28 35.96 1.06
N ALA A 736 -15.53 36.84 0.39
CA ALA A 736 -16.02 38.16 0.02
C ALA A 736 -17.17 38.10 -1.01
N ALA A 737 -17.10 37.19 -1.98
CA ALA A 737 -18.19 36.97 -2.94
C ALA A 737 -19.46 36.45 -2.25
N ILE A 738 -19.34 35.58 -1.24
CA ILE A 738 -20.46 35.09 -0.44
C ILE A 738 -21.07 36.23 0.39
N ALA A 739 -20.23 37.03 1.05
CA ALA A 739 -20.67 38.18 1.85
C ALA A 739 -21.42 39.23 1.02
N THR A 740 -21.08 39.38 -0.26
CA THR A 740 -21.71 40.36 -1.17
C THR A 740 -22.89 39.79 -1.96
N ALA A 741 -23.16 38.49 -1.84
CA ALA A 741 -24.27 37.82 -2.54
C ALA A 741 -25.64 38.18 -1.97
N GLY A 742 -25.71 38.47 -0.67
CA GLY A 742 -26.94 38.81 0.06
C GLY A 742 -26.70 38.94 1.56
N GLU A 743 -27.76 39.20 2.32
CA GLU A 743 -27.70 39.24 3.79
C GLU A 743 -27.71 37.81 4.35
N TRP A 744 -26.87 37.52 5.34
CA TRP A 744 -26.74 36.21 6.00
C TRP A 744 -26.87 36.37 7.51
N GLU A 745 -27.60 35.47 8.17
CA GLU A 745 -27.84 35.55 9.63
C GLU A 745 -26.55 35.36 10.46
N ASN A 746 -25.61 34.59 9.92
CA ASN A 746 -24.44 34.09 10.64
C ASN A 746 -23.15 34.20 9.82
N LEU A 747 -22.94 35.31 9.11
CA LEU A 747 -21.76 35.50 8.27
C LEU A 747 -20.43 35.33 9.03
N ASP A 748 -20.40 35.72 10.31
CA ASP A 748 -19.21 35.59 11.17
C ASP A 748 -18.87 34.14 11.54
N SER A 749 -19.74 33.16 11.19
CA SER A 749 -19.47 31.74 11.43
C SER A 749 -18.67 31.07 10.31
N ILE A 750 -18.22 31.81 9.29
CA ILE A 750 -17.30 31.27 8.29
C ILE A 750 -15.96 30.98 8.98
N ASP A 751 -15.51 29.73 8.90
CA ASP A 751 -14.20 29.31 9.38
C ASP A 751 -13.27 29.06 8.18
N GLY A 752 -11.97 28.95 8.43
CA GLY A 752 -11.00 28.78 7.37
C GLY A 752 -9.62 28.37 7.84
N ASP A 753 -8.77 28.06 6.87
CA ASP A 753 -7.37 27.71 7.09
C ASP A 753 -6.62 28.87 7.78
N LYS A 754 -6.10 28.61 8.98
CA LYS A 754 -5.30 29.59 9.76
C LYS A 754 -3.80 29.57 9.42
N ARG A 755 -3.39 28.74 8.46
CA ARG A 755 -1.98 28.53 8.09
C ARG A 755 -1.48 29.72 7.28
N THR A 756 -0.46 30.40 7.79
CA THR A 756 0.34 31.33 6.99
C THR A 756 1.07 30.53 5.89
N TRP A 757 1.07 31.03 4.65
CA TRP A 757 1.72 30.41 3.48
C TRP A 757 0.98 29.26 2.76
N ALA A 758 -0.29 29.01 3.07
CA ALA A 758 -1.10 28.11 2.25
C ALA A 758 -1.42 28.74 0.89
N LEU A 759 -1.02 28.09 -0.22
CA LEU A 759 -1.23 28.60 -1.58
C LEU A 759 -2.68 28.44 -2.07
N MET A 760 -3.44 27.53 -1.47
CA MET A 760 -4.89 27.35 -1.68
C MET A 760 -5.58 27.17 -0.33
N PRO A 761 -5.65 28.22 0.51
CA PRO A 761 -6.37 28.14 1.77
C PRO A 761 -7.85 27.89 1.51
N ARG A 762 -8.49 27.17 2.42
CA ARG A 762 -9.91 26.83 2.36
C ARG A 762 -10.72 27.65 3.35
N ALA A 763 -11.93 27.99 2.96
CA ALA A 763 -12.96 28.57 3.81
C ALA A 763 -14.23 27.71 3.74
N TRP A 764 -14.97 27.64 4.84
CA TRP A 764 -16.17 26.82 4.92
C TRP A 764 -17.18 27.32 5.93
N GLY A 765 -18.42 26.87 5.77
CA GLY A 765 -19.49 27.19 6.70
C GLY A 765 -20.84 26.70 6.24
N VAL A 766 -21.82 26.90 7.12
CA VAL A 766 -23.25 26.73 6.85
C VAL A 766 -23.90 28.08 7.11
N LEU A 767 -24.23 28.81 6.05
CA LEU A 767 -24.83 30.14 6.15
C LEU A 767 -26.33 30.08 5.94
N ILE A 768 -27.08 30.84 6.72
CA ILE A 768 -28.54 30.86 6.70
C ILE A 768 -29.01 32.17 6.08
N LYS A 769 -29.88 32.07 5.08
CA LYS A 769 -30.58 33.22 4.51
C LYS A 769 -31.63 33.70 5.50
N PRO A 770 -31.67 35.00 5.86
CA PRO A 770 -32.62 35.54 6.81
C PRO A 770 -34.06 35.15 6.51
N SER A 771 -34.78 34.74 7.54
CA SER A 771 -36.25 34.67 7.45
C SER A 771 -36.79 36.06 7.13
N ALA A 772 -37.78 36.16 6.24
CA ALA A 772 -38.42 37.45 5.97
C ALA A 772 -38.92 38.05 7.30
N PRO A 773 -38.78 39.37 7.54
CA PRO A 773 -39.36 39.97 8.73
C PRO A 773 -40.87 39.69 8.72
N ALA A 774 -41.35 39.13 9.83
CA ALA A 774 -42.75 38.80 10.06
C ALA A 774 -43.65 40.06 10.00
#